data_AF-A0A8J6FJH9-F1
#
_entry.id   AF-A0A8J6FJH9-F1
#
_cell.length_a   1.000
_cell.length_b   1.000
_cell.length_c   1.000
_cell.angle_alpha   90.00
_cell.angle_beta   90.00
_cell.angle_gamma   90.00
#
_symmetry.space_group_name_H-M   'P 1'
#
loop_
_entity.id
_entity.type
_entity.pdbx_description
1 polymer ?
#
loop_
_entity_poly.entity_id
_entity_poly.type
_entity_poly.pdbx_seq_one_letter_code
_entity_poly.pdbx_strand_id
1 'polypeptide(L)'
;MLCNATDMPVKKQYADLLKMSSPCEKLIRRDIARTYPEHDFFRGQDSMGQEGLFNVMKAYSLIDREVGYCQGSAFIVGLLLMQMPEEEAFCVFVRLMQEYRLRELFKPSMAELGLCIYQLEYMLQDQLPELNLHFRSHCFHTSMYASSWFLTLFLTTFPLSIATRVFDIFIYEGLEVIFRVGMALLTVNQTELMQLDMEGMSQYFQKVIPHQFDSCPDKLIHKAYQVKYNPKRMKRLEKEYAAIKSKEMEEQIEIKRLRTENRLLKQRIETLEKESAALADRLIQGQVTRAQEAEENYAIKRELAVVKQQYYTAAENLQSAQNLIQKLQDKQNDPRVSEELVTHLESELEQSRLREAETLGALKEMQEKVVELEKRNSSLPDESNVALLQEELQSLRKREAHALQVMREGQKQVTELSDRWQSLSSRGGGIWKESPRKSAAGDLQDEAMSCRLREVMAQSETRELRQRVLILESQEVVHEKQLSRLEKECKELRDRLQSETAQYKALQTQMSEDKRRHAVTECKNKEEVMAVRLREADSMAAVAEMRQRIAELEIQKEEGVIKGKLNDSDSSQYIRELKDQIEELRQEILILRGHKPYSNPISFDGLDLSSRSGHEDEDSLPSSDEELLTRPLGALQDALYPHSPHKACFLRPLRSSDSEEGVETNGATSDTPPEPAEEE
;
A
#
# COMPACT_ATOMS: atom_id res chain seq x y z
N MET A 1 29.30 -49.09 6.58
CA MET A 1 30.13 -47.91 6.26
C MET A 1 29.30 -46.98 5.40
N LEU A 2 29.21 -45.70 5.78
CA LEU A 2 28.34 -44.66 5.24
C LEU A 2 28.36 -44.60 3.69
N CYS A 3 27.29 -45.09 3.06
CA CYS A 3 26.86 -44.80 1.67
C CYS A 3 27.94 -44.76 0.56
N ASN A 4 28.97 -45.61 0.59
CA ASN A 4 30.12 -45.57 -0.34
C ASN A 4 30.78 -44.17 -0.43
N ALA A 5 30.72 -43.38 0.65
CA ALA A 5 31.28 -42.03 0.68
C ALA A 5 32.80 -42.01 0.40
N THR A 6 33.49 -43.10 0.72
CA THR A 6 34.92 -43.30 0.48
C THR A 6 35.30 -43.38 -1.01
N ASP A 7 34.36 -43.79 -1.87
CA ASP A 7 34.60 -44.00 -3.31
C ASP A 7 34.11 -42.83 -4.18
N MET A 8 33.76 -41.68 -3.56
CA MET A 8 33.24 -40.55 -4.30
C MET A 8 34.29 -39.89 -5.21
N PRO A 9 33.94 -39.55 -6.46
CA PRO A 9 34.84 -38.82 -7.36
C PRO A 9 35.24 -37.45 -6.78
N VAL A 10 34.36 -36.85 -5.98
CA VAL A 10 34.58 -35.57 -5.29
C VAL A 10 35.71 -35.65 -4.27
N LYS A 11 35.98 -36.83 -3.69
CA LYS A 11 37.11 -37.04 -2.76
C LYS A 11 38.44 -36.67 -3.42
N LYS A 12 38.62 -37.06 -4.69
CA LYS A 12 39.83 -36.75 -5.47
C LYS A 12 39.97 -35.25 -5.78
N GLN A 13 38.88 -34.49 -5.74
CA GLN A 13 38.87 -33.06 -6.02
C GLN A 13 39.12 -32.22 -4.75
N TYR A 14 39.03 -32.81 -3.56
CA TYR A 14 39.13 -32.08 -2.29
C TYR A 14 40.43 -31.27 -2.18
N ALA A 15 41.58 -31.90 -2.46
CA ALA A 15 42.88 -31.24 -2.43
C ALA A 15 43.00 -30.06 -3.41
N ASP A 16 42.30 -30.10 -4.54
CA ASP A 16 42.30 -29.01 -5.52
C ASP A 16 41.34 -27.88 -5.10
N LEU A 17 40.19 -28.22 -4.50
CA LEU A 17 39.23 -27.25 -3.96
C LEU A 17 39.84 -26.41 -2.83
N LEU A 18 40.72 -27.00 -2.00
CA LEU A 18 41.40 -26.26 -0.93
C LEU A 18 42.34 -25.17 -1.46
N LYS A 19 42.92 -25.35 -2.65
CA LYS A 19 43.81 -24.37 -3.30
C LYS A 19 43.06 -23.18 -3.88
N MET A 20 41.76 -23.32 -4.13
CA MET A 20 40.91 -22.26 -4.67
C MET A 20 40.49 -21.28 -3.56
N SER A 21 40.05 -20.07 -3.90
CA SER A 21 39.50 -19.12 -2.93
C SER A 21 37.96 -19.13 -2.96
N SER A 22 37.34 -19.09 -1.79
CA SER A 22 35.87 -19.03 -1.67
C SER A 22 35.39 -17.62 -1.26
N PRO A 23 34.31 -17.10 -1.87
CA PRO A 23 33.67 -15.87 -1.41
C PRO A 23 33.15 -15.95 0.04
N CYS A 24 32.93 -17.16 0.57
CA CYS A 24 32.34 -17.39 1.88
C CYS A 24 33.36 -17.42 3.03
N GLU A 25 34.66 -17.33 2.76
CA GLU A 25 35.71 -17.54 3.78
C GLU A 25 35.56 -16.67 5.03
N LYS A 26 35.16 -15.40 4.87
CA LYS A 26 34.94 -14.48 6.01
C LYS A 26 33.78 -14.95 6.90
N LEU A 27 32.69 -15.41 6.29
CA LEU A 27 31.52 -15.91 7.03
C LEU A 27 31.84 -17.23 7.73
N ILE A 28 32.57 -18.13 7.04
CA ILE A 28 33.01 -19.40 7.59
C ILE A 28 33.88 -19.18 8.84
N ARG A 29 34.90 -18.31 8.76
CA ARG A 29 35.81 -18.04 9.91
C ARG A 29 35.07 -17.52 11.14
N ARG A 30 34.09 -16.64 10.95
CA ARG A 30 33.28 -16.09 12.06
C ARG A 30 32.50 -17.20 12.78
N ASP A 31 31.95 -18.15 12.04
CA ASP A 31 31.11 -19.20 12.60
C ASP A 31 31.93 -20.34 13.23
N ILE A 32 33.14 -20.59 12.75
CA ILE A 32 34.06 -21.57 13.34
C ILE A 32 34.38 -21.25 14.80
N ALA A 33 34.67 -19.99 15.11
CA ALA A 33 35.02 -19.55 16.47
C ALA A 33 33.93 -19.85 17.51
N ARG A 34 32.67 -19.99 17.08
CA ARG A 34 31.51 -20.30 17.93
C ARG A 34 31.00 -21.74 17.78
N THR A 35 31.67 -22.59 17.00
CA THR A 35 31.27 -23.98 16.78
C THR A 35 32.02 -24.89 17.76
N TYR A 36 31.31 -25.45 18.74
CA TYR A 36 31.85 -26.27 19.84
C TYR A 36 33.06 -25.64 20.58
N PRO A 37 32.96 -24.38 21.06
CA PRO A 37 34.11 -23.65 21.62
C PRO A 37 34.73 -24.31 22.86
N GLU A 38 33.91 -25.02 23.64
CA GLU A 38 34.32 -25.72 24.86
C GLU A 38 34.92 -27.11 24.60
N HIS A 39 34.83 -27.63 23.38
CA HIS A 39 35.32 -28.97 23.06
C HIS A 39 36.81 -28.95 22.74
N ASP A 40 37.61 -29.80 23.40
CA ASP A 40 39.08 -29.79 23.31
C ASP A 40 39.63 -29.82 21.88
N PHE A 41 38.99 -30.57 20.97
CA PHE A 41 39.39 -30.65 19.56
C PHE A 41 39.27 -29.33 18.79
N PHE A 42 38.34 -28.45 19.18
CA PHE A 42 38.08 -27.15 18.54
C PHE A 42 38.61 -25.98 19.36
N ARG A 43 39.08 -26.23 20.58
CA ARG A 43 39.55 -25.22 21.53
C ARG A 43 40.90 -24.65 21.10
N GLY A 44 41.04 -23.32 21.20
CA GLY A 44 42.23 -22.59 20.80
C GLY A 44 42.13 -22.02 19.38
N GLN A 45 42.71 -20.84 19.15
CA GLN A 45 42.77 -20.23 17.82
C GLN A 45 43.59 -21.12 16.88
N ASP A 46 43.06 -21.33 15.67
CA ASP A 46 43.68 -22.15 14.63
C ASP A 46 44.00 -23.58 15.10
N SER A 47 43.15 -24.13 15.97
CA SER A 47 43.22 -25.54 16.36
C SER A 47 42.99 -26.46 15.17
N MET A 48 43.47 -27.70 15.28
CA MET A 48 43.30 -28.69 14.21
C MET A 48 41.82 -28.89 13.82
N GLY A 49 40.91 -28.87 14.79
CA GLY A 49 39.48 -28.96 14.52
C GLY A 49 38.94 -27.73 13.79
N GLN A 50 39.39 -26.52 14.15
CA GLN A 50 38.98 -25.29 13.46
C GLN A 50 39.51 -25.24 12.01
N GLU A 51 40.75 -25.65 11.78
CA GLU A 51 41.33 -25.71 10.44
C GLU A 51 40.61 -26.75 9.56
N GLY A 52 40.39 -27.95 10.08
CA GLY A 52 39.62 -28.98 9.36
C GLY A 52 38.20 -28.53 9.04
N LEU A 53 37.53 -27.86 10.00
CA LEU A 53 36.20 -27.30 9.79
C LEU A 53 36.21 -26.19 8.71
N PHE A 54 37.21 -25.32 8.71
CA PHE A 54 37.39 -24.31 7.67
C PHE A 54 37.56 -24.94 6.30
N ASN A 55 38.44 -25.94 6.19
CA ASN A 55 38.76 -26.61 4.94
C ASN A 55 37.52 -27.29 4.33
N VAL A 56 36.78 -28.07 5.13
CA VAL A 56 35.58 -28.77 4.67
C VAL A 56 34.48 -27.78 4.26
N MET A 57 34.21 -26.77 5.08
CA MET A 57 33.18 -25.76 4.75
C MET A 57 33.55 -24.94 3.52
N LYS A 58 34.83 -24.58 3.37
CA LYS A 58 35.36 -23.87 2.21
C LYS A 58 35.20 -24.71 0.95
N ALA A 59 35.65 -25.96 0.97
CA ALA A 59 35.55 -26.86 -0.17
C ALA A 59 34.09 -27.09 -0.58
N TYR A 60 33.19 -27.29 0.38
CA TYR A 60 31.76 -27.46 0.09
C TYR A 60 31.17 -26.21 -0.59
N SER A 61 31.49 -25.02 -0.09
CA SER A 61 30.97 -23.76 -0.66
C SER A 61 31.37 -23.52 -2.13
N LEU A 62 32.44 -24.18 -2.58
CA LEU A 62 32.91 -24.12 -3.96
C LEU A 62 32.22 -25.15 -4.86
N ILE A 63 31.80 -26.28 -4.31
CA ILE A 63 31.03 -27.32 -5.01
C ILE A 63 29.63 -26.84 -5.31
N ASP A 64 28.93 -26.39 -4.27
CA ASP A 64 27.54 -25.96 -4.39
C ASP A 64 27.47 -24.45 -4.21
N ARG A 65 27.70 -23.71 -5.28
CA ARG A 65 27.69 -22.24 -5.26
C ARG A 65 26.30 -21.63 -5.00
N GLU A 66 25.23 -22.38 -5.25
CA GLU A 66 23.85 -21.92 -4.99
C GLU A 66 23.60 -21.82 -3.48
N VAL A 67 24.00 -22.85 -2.73
CA VAL A 67 23.92 -22.85 -1.27
C VAL A 67 25.09 -22.06 -0.66
N GLY A 68 26.29 -22.28 -1.17
CA GLY A 68 27.54 -21.72 -0.64
C GLY A 68 27.77 -22.17 0.80
N TYR A 69 27.69 -21.22 1.72
CA TYR A 69 27.78 -21.45 3.16
C TYR A 69 26.49 -21.04 3.85
N CYS A 70 25.83 -21.98 4.53
CA CYS A 70 24.68 -21.67 5.38
C CYS A 70 25.06 -21.73 6.86
N GLN A 71 24.69 -20.70 7.62
CA GLN A 71 24.86 -20.66 9.07
C GLN A 71 24.17 -21.87 9.72
N GLY A 72 24.87 -22.52 10.65
CA GLY A 72 24.42 -23.74 11.33
C GLY A 72 25.02 -25.03 10.74
N SER A 73 25.34 -25.07 9.44
CA SER A 73 25.93 -26.26 8.81
C SER A 73 27.31 -26.64 9.36
N ALA A 74 28.07 -25.66 9.87
CA ALA A 74 29.35 -25.88 10.54
C ALA A 74 29.24 -26.81 11.76
N PHE A 75 28.11 -26.83 12.48
CA PHE A 75 27.91 -27.76 13.60
C PHE A 75 27.79 -29.21 13.15
N ILE A 76 27.20 -29.45 11.97
CA ILE A 76 27.11 -30.79 11.36
C ILE A 76 28.50 -31.27 10.98
N VAL A 77 29.28 -30.43 10.28
CA VAL A 77 30.65 -30.77 9.90
C VAL A 77 31.55 -30.93 11.13
N GLY A 78 31.40 -30.08 12.13
CA GLY A 78 32.13 -30.18 13.39
C GLY A 78 31.89 -31.54 14.07
N LEU A 79 30.65 -32.02 14.09
CA LEU A 79 30.35 -33.35 14.62
C LEU A 79 31.01 -34.47 13.79
N LEU A 80 30.95 -34.38 12.46
CA LEU A 80 31.59 -35.36 11.58
C LEU A 80 33.11 -35.42 11.81
N LEU A 81 33.76 -34.27 11.94
CA LEU A 81 35.21 -34.18 12.20
C LEU A 81 35.64 -34.76 13.55
N MET A 82 34.75 -34.81 14.55
CA MET A 82 35.01 -35.52 15.80
C MET A 82 35.04 -37.04 15.62
N GLN A 83 34.42 -37.57 14.55
CA GLN A 83 34.20 -39.01 14.35
C GLN A 83 34.98 -39.61 13.19
N MET A 84 35.44 -38.80 12.24
CA MET A 84 36.16 -39.27 11.05
C MET A 84 37.16 -38.23 10.53
N PRO A 85 38.16 -38.66 9.72
CA PRO A 85 39.12 -37.76 9.10
C PRO A 85 38.48 -36.70 8.19
N GLU A 86 39.19 -35.60 7.98
CA GLU A 86 38.72 -34.42 7.24
C GLU A 86 38.14 -34.73 5.85
N GLU A 87 38.86 -35.51 5.03
CA GLU A 87 38.41 -35.87 3.69
C GLU A 87 37.12 -36.71 3.69
N GLU A 88 36.98 -37.57 4.70
CA GLU A 88 35.79 -38.42 4.86
C GLU A 88 34.60 -37.60 5.35
N ALA A 89 34.82 -36.69 6.29
CA ALA A 89 33.81 -35.76 6.79
C ALA A 89 33.26 -34.90 5.65
N PHE A 90 34.13 -34.42 4.76
CA PHE A 90 33.72 -33.72 3.55
C PHE A 90 32.85 -34.58 2.62
N CYS A 91 33.26 -35.82 2.36
CA CYS A 91 32.50 -36.72 1.49
C CYS A 91 31.12 -37.06 2.08
N VAL A 92 31.07 -37.34 3.38
CA VAL A 92 29.81 -37.60 4.09
C VAL A 92 28.94 -36.34 4.08
N PHE A 93 29.49 -35.16 4.32
CA PHE A 93 28.74 -33.91 4.28
C PHE A 93 28.14 -33.63 2.88
N VAL A 94 28.90 -33.85 1.81
CA VAL A 94 28.38 -33.72 0.43
C VAL A 94 27.22 -34.69 0.19
N ARG A 95 27.30 -35.93 0.69
CA ARG A 95 26.19 -36.90 0.58
C ARG A 95 24.98 -36.52 1.41
N LEU A 96 25.18 -36.03 2.62
CA LEU A 96 24.12 -35.49 3.46
C LEU A 96 23.37 -34.37 2.73
N MET A 97 24.09 -33.48 2.05
CA MET A 97 23.48 -32.42 1.26
C MET A 97 22.69 -32.95 0.06
N GLN A 98 23.20 -33.97 -0.65
CA GLN A 98 22.58 -34.53 -1.86
C GLN A 98 21.38 -35.46 -1.58
N GLU A 99 21.52 -36.37 -0.62
CA GLU A 99 20.59 -37.51 -0.43
C GLU A 99 19.60 -37.28 0.72
N TYR A 100 19.92 -36.42 1.71
CA TYR A 100 19.12 -36.25 2.94
C TYR A 100 18.29 -34.96 2.97
N ARG A 101 18.06 -34.32 1.81
CA ARG A 101 17.33 -33.04 1.66
C ARG A 101 17.92 -31.84 2.40
N LEU A 102 19.10 -31.97 3.02
CA LEU A 102 19.74 -30.86 3.74
C LEU A 102 20.10 -29.69 2.82
N ARG A 103 20.51 -29.96 1.57
CA ARG A 103 20.75 -28.91 0.58
C ARG A 103 19.55 -27.99 0.40
N GLU A 104 18.35 -28.55 0.30
CA GLU A 104 17.12 -27.79 0.08
C GLU A 104 16.77 -26.92 1.29
N LEU A 105 17.03 -27.40 2.50
CA LEU A 105 16.90 -26.62 3.75
C LEU A 105 17.84 -25.42 3.80
N PHE A 106 19.03 -25.54 3.21
CA PHE A 106 20.08 -24.51 3.24
C PHE A 106 20.08 -23.58 2.02
N LYS A 107 19.17 -23.76 1.06
CA LYS A 107 19.05 -22.82 -0.06
C LYS A 107 18.72 -21.41 0.43
N PRO A 108 19.23 -20.34 -0.23
CA PRO A 108 19.00 -18.97 0.21
C PRO A 108 17.53 -18.55 0.33
N SER A 109 16.62 -19.18 -0.43
CA SER A 109 15.17 -18.92 -0.35
C SER A 109 14.53 -19.39 0.95
N MET A 110 15.18 -20.30 1.70
CA MET A 110 14.65 -20.94 2.91
C MET A 110 13.27 -21.59 2.70
N ALA A 111 12.92 -21.94 1.46
CA ALA A 111 11.60 -22.44 1.10
C ALA A 111 11.30 -23.78 1.79
N GLU A 112 12.28 -24.68 1.80
CA GLU A 112 12.17 -26.00 2.43
C GLU A 112 12.11 -25.89 3.96
N LEU A 113 12.86 -24.96 4.55
CA LEU A 113 12.78 -24.68 5.99
C LEU A 113 11.38 -24.18 6.34
N GLY A 114 10.84 -23.23 5.57
CA GLY A 114 9.48 -22.73 5.74
C GLY A 114 8.43 -23.84 5.64
N LEU A 115 8.61 -24.78 4.70
CA LEU A 115 7.76 -25.98 4.60
C LEU A 115 7.84 -26.84 5.87
N CYS A 116 9.04 -27.10 6.39
CA CYS A 116 9.22 -27.89 7.60
C CYS A 116 8.57 -27.21 8.82
N ILE A 117 8.71 -25.89 8.95
CA ILE A 117 8.05 -25.12 10.00
C ILE A 117 6.52 -25.22 9.88
N TYR A 118 5.98 -25.07 8.67
CA TYR A 118 4.54 -25.20 8.42
C TYR A 118 4.02 -26.60 8.78
N GLN A 119 4.75 -27.65 8.41
CA GLN A 119 4.42 -29.02 8.73
C GLN A 119 4.47 -29.30 10.25
N LEU A 120 5.50 -28.77 10.94
CA LEU A 120 5.61 -28.91 12.40
C LEU A 120 4.50 -28.14 13.12
N GLU A 121 4.15 -26.94 12.65
CA GLU A 121 3.04 -26.17 13.22
C GLU A 121 1.70 -26.91 13.03
N TYR A 122 1.50 -27.55 11.88
CA TYR A 122 0.32 -28.39 11.67
C TYR A 122 0.30 -29.57 12.65
N MET A 123 1.43 -30.25 12.87
CA MET A 123 1.51 -31.34 13.85
C MET A 123 1.23 -30.84 15.27
N LEU A 124 1.74 -29.66 15.64
CA LEU A 124 1.46 -29.01 16.91
C LEU A 124 -0.04 -28.71 17.05
N GLN A 125 -0.68 -28.18 16.01
CA GLN A 125 -2.12 -27.89 16.01
C GLN A 125 -2.99 -29.16 16.12
N ASP A 126 -2.56 -30.27 15.49
CA ASP A 126 -3.30 -31.54 15.49
C ASP A 126 -3.14 -32.33 16.80
N GLN A 127 -1.91 -32.35 17.35
CA GLN A 127 -1.58 -33.22 18.50
C GLN A 127 -1.58 -32.48 19.84
N LEU A 128 -1.29 -31.17 19.86
CA LEU A 128 -1.19 -30.33 21.06
C LEU A 128 -1.96 -29.00 20.85
N PRO A 129 -3.29 -29.04 20.62
CA PRO A 129 -4.07 -27.86 20.23
C PRO A 129 -4.09 -26.75 21.29
N GLU A 130 -4.08 -27.10 22.57
CA GLU A 130 -4.04 -26.13 23.67
C GLU A 130 -2.71 -25.35 23.68
N LEU A 131 -1.59 -26.06 23.49
CA LEU A 131 -0.28 -25.44 23.38
C LEU A 131 -0.15 -24.58 22.13
N ASN A 132 -0.71 -25.03 21.00
CA ASN A 132 -0.76 -24.22 19.78
C ASN A 132 -1.52 -22.91 19.99
N LEU A 133 -2.66 -22.97 20.69
CA LEU A 133 -3.46 -21.79 20.99
C LEU A 133 -2.71 -20.82 21.92
N HIS A 134 -2.05 -21.34 22.94
CA HIS A 134 -1.21 -20.56 23.86
C HIS A 134 -0.04 -19.86 23.12
N PHE A 135 0.66 -20.59 22.26
CA PHE A 135 1.72 -20.02 21.43
C PHE A 135 1.18 -18.89 20.54
N ARG A 136 0.01 -19.10 19.92
CA ARG A 136 -0.64 -18.08 19.08
C ARG A 136 -1.12 -16.86 19.88
N SER A 137 -1.66 -17.03 21.08
CA SER A 137 -2.09 -15.89 21.92
C SER A 137 -0.92 -15.04 22.39
N HIS A 138 0.26 -15.64 22.56
CA HIS A 138 1.50 -14.93 22.93
C HIS A 138 2.38 -14.53 21.73
N CYS A 139 1.88 -14.66 20.50
CA CYS A 139 2.65 -14.39 19.26
C CYS A 139 3.99 -15.15 19.19
N PHE A 140 4.07 -16.32 19.82
CA PHE A 140 5.26 -17.17 19.84
C PHE A 140 5.24 -18.13 18.65
N HIS A 141 5.86 -17.70 17.54
CA HIS A 141 5.81 -18.44 16.28
C HIS A 141 6.75 -19.66 16.29
N THR A 142 6.32 -20.75 15.65
CA THR A 142 7.09 -21.99 15.50
C THR A 142 8.52 -21.77 14.96
N SER A 143 8.69 -20.80 14.06
CA SER A 143 10.00 -20.43 13.50
C SER A 143 10.98 -19.88 14.53
N MET A 144 10.51 -19.30 15.65
CA MET A 144 11.38 -18.69 16.67
C MET A 144 12.23 -19.73 17.40
N TYR A 145 11.68 -20.92 17.65
CA TYR A 145 12.37 -21.98 18.39
C TYR A 145 12.80 -23.16 17.51
N ALA A 146 12.05 -23.49 16.44
CA ALA A 146 12.30 -24.71 15.68
C ALA A 146 13.27 -24.53 14.49
N SER A 147 13.59 -23.30 14.07
CA SER A 147 14.49 -23.10 12.91
C SER A 147 15.87 -23.73 13.13
N SER A 148 16.43 -23.59 14.32
CA SER A 148 17.72 -24.21 14.68
C SER A 148 17.63 -25.73 14.73
N TRP A 149 16.48 -26.30 15.11
CA TRP A 149 16.28 -27.76 15.18
C TRP A 149 16.46 -28.41 13.81
N PHE A 150 15.89 -27.83 12.76
CA PHE A 150 16.03 -28.31 11.39
C PHE A 150 17.39 -27.98 10.78
N LEU A 151 17.88 -26.75 10.93
CA LEU A 151 19.13 -26.31 10.31
C LEU A 151 20.39 -26.94 10.93
N THR A 152 20.31 -27.34 12.21
CA THR A 152 21.46 -27.90 12.93
C THR A 152 21.22 -29.34 13.36
N LEU A 153 20.07 -29.93 13.03
CA LEU A 153 19.71 -31.28 13.47
C LEU A 153 19.81 -31.45 14.99
N PHE A 154 19.37 -30.42 15.73
CA PHE A 154 19.50 -30.26 17.18
C PHE A 154 20.92 -30.14 17.76
N LEU A 155 21.97 -30.05 16.94
CA LEU A 155 23.36 -29.99 17.42
C LEU A 155 23.68 -28.73 18.24
N THR A 156 22.93 -27.64 18.04
CA THR A 156 23.07 -26.43 18.88
C THR A 156 22.09 -26.39 20.04
N THR A 157 21.19 -27.37 20.15
CA THR A 157 20.15 -27.41 21.18
C THR A 157 20.50 -28.39 22.28
N PHE A 158 21.05 -29.56 21.94
CA PHE A 158 21.38 -30.58 22.92
C PHE A 158 22.88 -30.73 23.16
N PRO A 159 23.28 -31.21 24.34
CA PRO A 159 24.62 -31.74 24.56
C PRO A 159 24.98 -32.86 23.58
N LEU A 160 26.27 -33.02 23.30
CA LEU A 160 26.80 -33.95 22.29
C LEU A 160 26.30 -35.40 22.48
N SER A 161 26.10 -35.87 23.71
CA SER A 161 25.61 -37.23 24.00
C SER A 161 24.21 -37.51 23.46
N ILE A 162 23.32 -36.52 23.49
CA ILE A 162 21.96 -36.64 22.95
C ILE A 162 21.97 -36.29 21.46
N ALA A 163 22.68 -35.23 21.08
CA ALA A 163 22.71 -34.76 19.70
C ALA A 163 23.29 -35.81 18.73
N THR A 164 24.33 -36.55 19.14
CA THR A 164 24.88 -37.69 18.39
C THR A 164 23.83 -38.78 18.16
N ARG A 165 23.06 -39.14 19.19
CA ARG A 165 22.00 -40.16 19.06
C ARG A 165 20.91 -39.74 18.09
N VAL A 166 20.50 -38.47 18.12
CA VAL A 166 19.53 -37.92 17.15
C VAL A 166 20.14 -37.92 15.75
N PHE A 167 21.41 -37.57 15.61
CA PHE A 167 22.13 -37.56 14.34
C PHE A 167 22.28 -38.97 13.73
N ASP A 168 22.57 -39.99 14.53
CA ASP A 168 22.61 -41.39 14.10
C ASP A 168 21.28 -41.83 13.47
N ILE A 169 20.18 -41.53 14.15
CA ILE A 169 18.83 -41.90 13.68
C ILE A 169 18.47 -41.07 12.44
N PHE A 170 18.90 -39.81 12.37
CA PHE A 170 18.73 -38.99 11.17
C PHE A 170 19.45 -39.59 9.95
N ILE A 171 20.66 -40.13 10.12
CA ILE A 171 21.37 -40.84 9.05
C ILE A 171 20.62 -42.12 8.64
N TYR A 172 19.89 -42.77 9.55
CA TYR A 172 19.15 -43.99 9.23
C TYR A 172 17.76 -43.74 8.61
N GLU A 173 16.99 -42.80 9.17
CA GLU A 173 15.57 -42.56 8.85
C GLU A 173 15.33 -41.28 8.05
N GLY A 174 16.31 -40.38 7.98
CA GLY A 174 16.19 -39.06 7.36
C GLY A 174 15.47 -38.03 8.23
N LEU A 175 14.90 -37.01 7.59
CA LEU A 175 14.36 -35.81 8.26
C LEU A 175 13.14 -36.09 9.16
N GLU A 176 12.47 -37.24 9.01
CA GLU A 176 11.30 -37.61 9.82
C GLU A 176 11.61 -37.60 11.33
N VAL A 177 12.79 -38.04 11.74
CA VAL A 177 13.18 -38.07 13.16
C VAL A 177 13.19 -36.67 13.77
N ILE A 178 13.53 -35.63 12.99
CA ILE A 178 13.60 -34.25 13.48
C ILE A 178 12.21 -33.74 13.89
N PHE A 179 11.18 -34.07 13.11
CA PHE A 179 9.79 -33.79 13.47
C PHE A 179 9.35 -34.55 14.72
N ARG A 180 9.70 -35.84 14.82
CA ARG A 180 9.35 -36.70 15.96
C ARG A 180 9.99 -36.20 17.25
N VAL A 181 11.28 -35.86 17.22
CA VAL A 181 12.01 -35.30 18.37
C VAL A 181 11.43 -33.94 18.75
N GLY A 182 11.21 -33.05 17.79
CA GLY A 182 10.60 -31.73 18.05
C GLY A 182 9.23 -31.82 18.73
N MET A 183 8.35 -32.69 18.23
CA MET A 183 7.04 -32.94 18.84
C MET A 183 7.13 -33.63 20.20
N ALA A 184 8.08 -34.54 20.41
CA ALA A 184 8.30 -35.15 21.71
C ALA A 184 8.74 -34.13 22.76
N LEU A 185 9.59 -33.17 22.39
CA LEU A 185 10.00 -32.08 23.30
C LEU A 185 8.82 -31.22 23.71
N LEU A 186 7.97 -30.85 22.76
CA LEU A 186 6.75 -30.08 23.01
C LEU A 186 5.77 -30.86 23.90
N THR A 187 5.64 -32.16 23.67
CA THR A 187 4.76 -33.04 24.47
C THR A 187 5.25 -33.19 25.90
N VAL A 188 6.56 -33.41 26.11
CA VAL A 188 7.13 -33.57 27.46
C VAL A 188 7.05 -32.28 28.27
N ASN A 189 7.18 -31.13 27.61
CA ASN A 189 7.23 -29.82 28.27
C ASN A 189 5.92 -29.05 28.20
N GLN A 190 4.82 -29.67 27.74
CA GLN A 190 3.53 -28.99 27.56
C GLN A 190 3.07 -28.27 28.83
N THR A 191 3.07 -28.96 29.98
CA THR A 191 2.56 -28.40 31.25
C THR A 191 3.31 -27.16 31.70
N GLU A 192 4.63 -27.14 31.53
CA GLU A 192 5.49 -26.00 31.90
C GLU A 192 5.31 -24.86 30.91
N LEU A 193 5.33 -25.17 29.60
CA LEU A 193 5.19 -24.16 28.54
C LEU A 193 3.85 -23.42 28.58
N MET A 194 2.77 -24.08 29.01
CA MET A 194 1.44 -23.46 29.17
C MET A 194 1.38 -22.40 30.27
N GLN A 195 2.35 -22.39 31.19
CA GLN A 195 2.40 -21.44 32.31
C GLN A 195 3.28 -20.22 32.02
N LEU A 196 4.03 -20.25 30.92
CA LEU A 196 5.03 -19.25 30.59
C LEU A 196 4.51 -18.26 29.55
N ASP A 197 4.97 -17.02 29.64
CA ASP A 197 4.78 -15.99 28.62
C ASP A 197 5.81 -16.14 27.48
N MET A 198 5.80 -15.22 26.51
CA MET A 198 6.68 -15.29 25.34
C MET A 198 8.17 -15.34 25.71
N GLU A 199 8.59 -14.48 26.65
CA GLU A 199 9.99 -14.44 27.09
C GLU A 199 10.35 -15.69 27.90
N GLY A 200 9.50 -16.09 28.83
CA GLY A 200 9.66 -17.30 29.64
C GLY A 200 9.79 -18.55 28.77
N MET A 201 8.94 -18.70 27.75
CA MET A 201 9.03 -19.81 26.78
C MET A 201 10.38 -19.79 26.05
N SER A 202 10.81 -18.64 25.54
CA SER A 202 12.10 -18.52 24.85
C SER A 202 13.27 -18.91 25.75
N GLN A 203 13.28 -18.44 27.01
CA GLN A 203 14.33 -18.80 27.97
C GLN A 203 14.29 -20.29 28.32
N TYR A 204 13.10 -20.87 28.45
CA TYR A 204 12.91 -22.28 28.77
C TYR A 204 13.45 -23.21 27.67
N PHE A 205 13.18 -22.88 26.40
CA PHE A 205 13.76 -23.59 25.25
C PHE A 205 15.29 -23.51 25.19
N GLN A 206 15.88 -22.40 25.63
CA GLN A 206 17.33 -22.19 25.56
C GLN A 206 18.11 -22.74 26.76
N LYS A 207 17.51 -22.73 27.97
CA LYS A 207 18.23 -23.04 29.22
C LYS A 207 17.81 -24.34 29.88
N VAL A 208 16.54 -24.73 29.77
CA VAL A 208 16.00 -25.88 30.53
C VAL A 208 15.93 -27.14 29.67
N ILE A 209 15.28 -27.03 28.50
CA ILE A 209 15.08 -28.18 27.58
C ILE A 209 16.39 -28.90 27.19
N PRO A 210 17.51 -28.20 26.91
CA PRO A 210 18.78 -28.84 26.56
C PRO A 210 19.26 -29.89 27.57
N HIS A 211 19.06 -29.63 28.87
CA HIS A 211 19.64 -30.41 29.96
C HIS A 211 18.67 -31.43 30.57
N GLN A 212 17.40 -31.45 30.13
CA GLN A 212 16.35 -32.30 30.70
C GLN A 212 16.63 -33.81 30.52
N PHE A 213 17.43 -34.18 29.52
CA PHE A 213 17.68 -35.58 29.15
C PHE A 213 19.13 -36.04 29.39
N ASP A 214 19.96 -35.23 30.07
CA ASP A 214 21.40 -35.50 30.24
C ASP A 214 21.68 -36.84 30.91
N SER A 215 20.82 -37.25 31.85
CA SER A 215 20.97 -38.52 32.57
C SER A 215 20.57 -39.75 31.75
N CYS A 216 19.74 -39.60 30.71
CA CYS A 216 19.27 -40.74 29.91
C CYS A 216 18.74 -40.28 28.53
N PRO A 217 19.61 -40.19 27.51
CA PRO A 217 19.24 -39.80 26.15
C PRO A 217 18.15 -40.70 25.53
N ASP A 218 18.17 -42.00 25.84
CA ASP A 218 17.20 -42.96 25.28
C ASP A 218 15.76 -42.65 25.66
N LYS A 219 15.51 -41.95 26.78
CA LYS A 219 14.16 -41.50 27.14
C LYS A 219 13.57 -40.56 26.08
N LEU A 220 14.36 -39.63 25.57
CA LEU A 220 13.90 -38.72 24.51
C LEU A 220 13.59 -39.49 23.23
N ILE A 221 14.46 -40.42 22.85
CA ILE A 221 14.28 -41.24 21.65
C ILE A 221 13.02 -42.11 21.77
N HIS A 222 12.80 -42.77 22.91
CA HIS A 222 11.59 -43.53 23.17
C HIS A 222 10.33 -42.66 23.08
N LYS A 223 10.37 -41.42 23.59
CA LYS A 223 9.26 -40.47 23.44
C LYS A 223 9.05 -40.04 21.99
N ALA A 224 10.12 -39.82 21.23
CA ALA A 224 10.04 -39.48 19.80
C ALA A 224 9.35 -40.60 18.98
N TYR A 225 9.62 -41.87 19.26
CA TYR A 225 8.93 -42.97 18.59
C TYR A 225 7.45 -43.15 18.99
N GLN A 226 7.02 -42.57 20.13
CA GLN A 226 5.60 -42.52 20.51
C GLN A 226 4.82 -41.45 19.73
N VAL A 227 5.50 -40.47 19.15
CA VAL A 227 4.86 -39.43 18.33
C VAL A 227 4.31 -40.06 17.05
N LYS A 228 3.05 -39.72 16.72
CA LYS A 228 2.43 -40.17 15.47
C LYS A 228 2.91 -39.28 14.32
N TYR A 229 3.60 -39.87 13.35
CA TYR A 229 3.98 -39.20 12.10
C TYR A 229 3.25 -39.85 10.92
N ASN A 230 2.59 -39.06 10.09
CA ASN A 230 1.83 -39.55 8.94
C ASN A 230 2.45 -39.05 7.62
N PRO A 231 3.25 -39.87 6.92
CA PRO A 231 3.93 -39.46 5.69
C PRO A 231 2.99 -39.00 4.58
N LYS A 232 1.78 -39.59 4.48
CA LYS A 232 0.77 -39.17 3.49
C LYS A 232 0.24 -37.78 3.79
N ARG A 233 0.05 -37.44 5.08
CA ARG A 233 -0.38 -36.10 5.50
C ARG A 233 0.72 -35.08 5.23
N MET A 234 1.98 -35.39 5.52
CA MET A 234 3.11 -34.49 5.26
C MET A 234 3.24 -34.12 3.77
N LYS A 235 3.12 -35.11 2.87
CA LYS A 235 3.09 -34.87 1.43
C LYS A 235 1.88 -34.04 0.96
N ARG A 236 0.75 -34.13 1.65
CA ARG A 236 -0.42 -33.28 1.36
C ARG A 236 -0.15 -31.83 1.79
N LEU A 237 0.40 -31.63 2.99
CA LEU A 237 0.79 -30.32 3.51
C LEU A 237 1.85 -29.65 2.63
N GLU A 238 2.77 -30.42 2.06
CA GLU A 238 3.74 -29.92 1.08
C GLU A 238 3.07 -29.33 -0.17
N LYS A 239 2.08 -30.03 -0.74
CA LYS A 239 1.31 -29.51 -1.87
C LYS A 239 0.49 -28.28 -1.51
N GLU A 240 -0.11 -28.28 -0.32
CA GLU A 240 -0.89 -27.15 0.19
C GLU A 240 -0.02 -25.92 0.40
N TYR A 241 1.14 -26.09 1.05
CA TYR A 241 2.11 -25.02 1.25
C TYR A 241 2.66 -24.47 -0.06
N ALA A 242 2.96 -25.34 -1.04
CA ALA A 242 3.38 -24.91 -2.38
C ALA A 242 2.29 -24.08 -3.08
N ALA A 243 1.02 -24.46 -2.95
CA ALA A 243 -0.10 -23.69 -3.50
C ALA A 243 -0.26 -22.33 -2.80
N ILE A 244 -0.13 -22.28 -1.48
CA ILE A 244 -0.15 -21.03 -0.70
C ILE A 244 0.98 -20.11 -1.17
N LYS A 245 2.21 -20.62 -1.31
CA LYS A 245 3.36 -19.82 -1.77
C LYS A 245 3.26 -19.37 -3.23
N SER A 246 2.69 -20.19 -4.12
CA SER A 246 2.41 -19.76 -5.49
C SER A 246 1.43 -18.58 -5.51
N LYS A 247 0.34 -18.69 -4.75
CA LYS A 247 -0.67 -17.64 -4.66
C LYS A 247 -0.11 -16.35 -4.05
N GLU A 248 0.68 -16.45 -2.97
CA GLU A 248 1.36 -15.29 -2.37
C GLU A 248 2.31 -14.60 -3.37
N MET A 249 3.03 -15.37 -4.19
CA MET A 249 3.91 -14.82 -5.22
C MET A 249 3.09 -14.08 -6.31
N GLU A 250 1.98 -14.66 -6.77
CA GLU A 250 1.07 -14.03 -7.72
C GLU A 250 0.49 -12.73 -7.16
N GLU A 251 0.04 -12.73 -5.90
CA GLU A 251 -0.45 -11.55 -5.20
C GLU A 251 0.65 -10.48 -5.07
N GLN A 252 1.90 -10.87 -4.78
CA GLN A 252 3.03 -9.93 -4.75
C GLN A 252 3.35 -9.32 -6.12
N ILE A 253 3.26 -10.10 -7.19
CA ILE A 253 3.45 -9.61 -8.57
C ILE A 253 2.36 -8.59 -8.90
N GLU A 254 1.11 -8.90 -8.57
CA GLU A 254 -0.02 -8.00 -8.81
C GLU A 254 0.08 -6.73 -7.96
N ILE A 255 0.48 -6.83 -6.68
CA ILE A 255 0.74 -5.67 -5.83
C ILE A 255 1.84 -4.78 -6.43
N LYS A 256 2.92 -5.36 -6.96
CA LYS A 256 3.99 -4.59 -7.62
C LYS A 256 3.47 -3.89 -8.87
N ARG A 257 2.68 -4.58 -9.70
CA ARG A 257 2.02 -4.01 -10.88
C ARG A 257 1.10 -2.84 -10.50
N LEU A 258 0.19 -3.06 -9.55
CA LEU A 258 -0.73 -2.03 -9.06
C LEU A 258 0.02 -0.84 -8.44
N ARG A 259 1.15 -1.06 -7.77
CA ARG A 259 2.02 0.04 -7.27
C ARG A 259 2.62 0.85 -8.41
N THR A 260 3.09 0.19 -9.48
CA THR A 260 3.62 0.90 -10.66
C THR A 260 2.53 1.68 -11.39
N GLU A 261 1.35 1.10 -11.56
CA GLU A 261 0.22 1.74 -12.22
C GLU A 261 -0.30 2.93 -11.40
N ASN A 262 -0.47 2.77 -10.08
CA ASN A 262 -0.83 3.88 -9.19
C ASN A 262 0.20 5.02 -9.23
N ARG A 263 1.49 4.72 -9.38
CA ARG A 263 2.52 5.74 -9.53
C ARG A 263 2.33 6.53 -10.83
N LEU A 264 2.04 5.87 -11.94
CA LEU A 264 1.78 6.51 -13.23
C LEU A 264 0.49 7.35 -13.21
N LEU A 265 -0.57 6.82 -12.59
CA LEU A 265 -1.83 7.55 -12.44
C LEU A 265 -1.65 8.82 -11.60
N LYS A 266 -0.89 8.75 -10.51
CA LYS A 266 -0.55 9.95 -9.71
C LYS A 266 0.20 11.00 -10.53
N GLN A 267 1.18 10.58 -11.36
CA GLN A 267 1.89 11.50 -12.25
C GLN A 267 0.97 12.12 -13.32
N ARG A 268 -0.01 11.36 -13.81
CA ARG A 268 -0.99 11.87 -14.77
C ARG A 268 -1.93 12.88 -14.11
N ILE A 269 -2.41 12.60 -12.90
CA ILE A 269 -3.24 13.52 -12.12
C ILE A 269 -2.46 14.82 -11.87
N GLU A 270 -1.21 14.74 -11.41
CA GLU A 270 -0.39 15.93 -11.17
C GLU A 270 -0.18 16.78 -12.44
N THR A 271 0.03 16.12 -13.59
CA THR A 271 0.12 16.82 -14.89
C THR A 271 -1.19 17.52 -15.25
N LEU A 272 -2.33 16.83 -15.10
CA LEU A 272 -3.65 17.39 -15.39
C LEU A 272 -4.01 18.54 -14.42
N GLU A 273 -3.63 18.44 -13.15
CA GLU A 273 -3.81 19.52 -12.17
C GLU A 273 -3.00 20.76 -12.56
N LYS A 274 -1.75 20.59 -13.02
CA LYS A 274 -0.93 21.70 -13.55
C LYS A 274 -1.55 22.32 -14.80
N GLU A 275 -2.04 21.50 -15.73
CA GLU A 275 -2.73 21.98 -16.94
C GLU A 275 -4.02 22.73 -16.60
N SER A 276 -4.81 22.21 -15.65
CA SER A 276 -6.03 22.84 -15.16
C SER A 276 -5.76 24.16 -14.46
N ALA A 277 -4.74 24.24 -13.61
CA ALA A 277 -4.33 25.47 -12.95
C ALA A 277 -3.90 26.52 -13.98
N ALA A 278 -3.08 26.14 -14.97
CA ALA A 278 -2.65 27.03 -16.03
C ALA A 278 -3.81 27.53 -16.91
N LEU A 279 -4.83 26.69 -17.17
CA LEU A 279 -6.05 27.09 -17.86
C LEU A 279 -6.87 28.09 -17.05
N ALA A 280 -7.02 27.85 -15.74
CA ALA A 280 -7.71 28.77 -14.83
C ALA A 280 -7.01 30.13 -14.76
N ASP A 281 -5.68 30.14 -14.64
CA ASP A 281 -4.88 31.37 -14.65
C ASP A 281 -5.06 32.15 -15.96
N ARG A 282 -5.04 31.47 -17.11
CA ARG A 282 -5.29 32.12 -18.41
C ARG A 282 -6.70 32.71 -18.51
N LEU A 283 -7.71 32.02 -18.00
CA LEU A 283 -9.10 32.51 -17.98
C LEU A 283 -9.24 33.74 -17.08
N ILE A 284 -8.67 33.70 -15.87
CA ILE A 284 -8.66 34.82 -14.93
C ILE A 284 -7.93 36.01 -15.57
N GLN A 285 -6.73 35.80 -16.12
CA GLN A 285 -5.97 36.82 -16.82
C GLN A 285 -6.80 37.44 -17.95
N GLY A 286 -7.44 36.61 -18.77
CA GLY A 286 -8.30 37.05 -19.88
C GLY A 286 -9.57 37.78 -19.45
N GLN A 287 -10.11 37.51 -18.26
CA GLN A 287 -11.21 38.29 -17.69
C GLN A 287 -10.72 39.62 -17.10
N VAL A 288 -9.58 39.62 -16.42
CA VAL A 288 -8.94 40.83 -15.88
C VAL A 288 -8.60 41.79 -17.01
N THR A 289 -7.99 41.31 -18.11
CA THR A 289 -7.69 42.16 -19.27
C THR A 289 -8.97 42.71 -19.90
N ARG A 290 -10.02 41.89 -20.08
CA ARG A 290 -11.32 42.38 -20.58
C ARG A 290 -11.96 43.43 -19.66
N ALA A 291 -11.86 43.25 -18.35
CA ALA A 291 -12.37 44.22 -17.38
C ALA A 291 -11.59 45.54 -17.46
N GLN A 292 -10.25 45.48 -17.54
CA GLN A 292 -9.38 46.64 -17.74
C GLN A 292 -9.72 47.38 -19.05
N GLU A 293 -9.82 46.65 -20.16
CA GLU A 293 -10.20 47.21 -21.47
C GLU A 293 -11.60 47.84 -21.45
N ALA A 294 -12.55 47.28 -20.70
CA ALA A 294 -13.88 47.85 -20.54
C ALA A 294 -13.86 49.15 -19.71
N GLU A 295 -13.06 49.20 -18.65
CA GLU A 295 -12.85 50.40 -17.84
C GLU A 295 -12.18 51.52 -18.64
N GLU A 296 -11.13 51.20 -19.40
CA GLU A 296 -10.47 52.13 -20.31
C GLU A 296 -11.42 52.63 -21.40
N ASN A 297 -12.20 51.75 -22.02
CA ASN A 297 -13.23 52.14 -23.00
C ASN A 297 -14.27 53.09 -22.40
N TYR A 298 -14.68 52.85 -21.16
CA TYR A 298 -15.62 53.72 -20.47
C TYR A 298 -15.00 55.10 -20.20
N ALA A 299 -13.74 55.14 -19.75
CA ALA A 299 -13.00 56.37 -19.54
C ALA A 299 -12.86 57.18 -20.85
N ILE A 300 -12.46 56.52 -21.95
CA ILE A 300 -12.35 57.14 -23.28
C ILE A 300 -13.71 57.67 -23.75
N LYS A 301 -14.80 56.91 -23.60
CA LYS A 301 -16.15 57.38 -23.97
C LYS A 301 -16.56 58.62 -23.19
N ARG A 302 -16.19 58.69 -21.91
CA ARG A 302 -16.46 59.85 -21.05
C ARG A 302 -15.65 61.06 -21.49
N GLU A 303 -14.36 60.91 -21.75
CA GLU A 303 -13.50 61.98 -22.28
C GLU A 303 -14.01 62.48 -23.64
N LEU A 304 -14.37 61.56 -24.55
CA LEU A 304 -14.95 61.89 -25.85
C LEU A 304 -16.24 62.72 -25.70
N ALA A 305 -17.11 62.38 -24.74
CA ALA A 305 -18.34 63.13 -24.48
C ALA A 305 -18.03 64.57 -24.01
N VAL A 306 -17.05 64.73 -23.13
CA VAL A 306 -16.59 66.05 -22.65
C VAL A 306 -16.01 66.87 -23.81
N VAL A 307 -15.14 66.27 -24.63
CA VAL A 307 -14.55 66.96 -25.79
C VAL A 307 -15.62 67.33 -26.82
N LYS A 308 -16.58 66.45 -27.10
CA LYS A 308 -17.73 66.76 -27.96
C LYS A 308 -18.54 67.94 -27.43
N GLN A 309 -18.82 67.97 -26.12
CA GLN A 309 -19.52 69.09 -25.51
C GLN A 309 -18.72 70.38 -25.67
N GLN A 310 -17.43 70.38 -25.36
CA GLN A 310 -16.56 71.54 -25.55
C GLN A 310 -16.53 72.02 -27.00
N TYR A 311 -16.49 71.10 -27.97
CA TYR A 311 -16.58 71.42 -29.39
C TYR A 311 -17.90 72.12 -29.74
N TYR A 312 -19.04 71.60 -29.28
CA TYR A 312 -20.34 72.25 -29.52
C TYR A 312 -20.40 73.66 -28.91
N THR A 313 -19.93 73.84 -27.68
CA THR A 313 -19.91 75.16 -27.04
C THR A 313 -18.98 76.13 -27.78
N ALA A 314 -17.82 75.66 -28.23
CA ALA A 314 -16.89 76.47 -29.02
C ALA A 314 -17.50 76.87 -30.38
N ALA A 315 -18.20 75.95 -31.05
CA ALA A 315 -18.90 76.22 -32.30
C ALA A 315 -20.05 77.23 -32.12
N GLU A 316 -20.85 77.11 -31.06
CA GLU A 316 -21.91 78.08 -30.72
C GLU A 316 -21.34 79.48 -30.43
N ASN A 317 -20.23 79.55 -29.69
CA ASN A 317 -19.54 80.81 -29.42
C ASN A 317 -18.99 81.44 -30.71
N LEU A 318 -18.39 80.64 -31.59
CA LEU A 318 -17.89 81.08 -32.89
C LEU A 318 -19.04 81.62 -33.77
N GLN A 319 -20.16 80.90 -33.83
CA GLN A 319 -21.36 81.34 -34.56
C GLN A 319 -21.91 82.65 -33.99
N SER A 320 -21.94 82.78 -32.66
CA SER A 320 -22.39 84.01 -31.98
C SER A 320 -21.47 85.19 -32.26
N ALA A 321 -20.15 84.98 -32.25
CA ALA A 321 -19.16 85.98 -32.63
C ALA A 321 -19.30 86.38 -34.11
N GLN A 322 -19.50 85.43 -35.03
CA GLN A 322 -19.76 85.71 -36.44
C GLN A 322 -21.04 86.54 -36.64
N ASN A 323 -22.12 86.19 -35.94
CA ASN A 323 -23.37 86.96 -35.97
C ASN A 323 -23.21 88.37 -35.38
N LEU A 324 -22.37 88.54 -34.37
CA LEU A 324 -22.06 89.84 -33.80
C LEU A 324 -21.23 90.70 -34.76
N ILE A 325 -20.21 90.10 -35.40
CA ILE A 325 -19.39 90.76 -36.43
C ILE A 325 -20.29 91.18 -37.60
N GLN A 326 -21.20 90.32 -38.07
CA GLN A 326 -22.17 90.67 -39.10
C GLN A 326 -23.05 91.85 -38.69
N LYS A 327 -23.56 91.86 -37.44
CA LYS A 327 -24.35 92.98 -36.90
C LYS A 327 -23.55 94.28 -36.74
N LEU A 328 -22.26 94.19 -36.48
CA LEU A 328 -21.37 95.35 -36.40
C LEU A 328 -21.01 95.87 -37.81
N GLN A 329 -20.89 94.99 -38.80
CA GLN A 329 -20.74 95.35 -40.21
C GLN A 329 -22.02 95.99 -40.78
N ASP A 330 -23.21 95.53 -40.37
CA ASP A 330 -24.50 96.12 -40.77
C ASP A 330 -24.78 97.48 -40.08
N LYS A 331 -24.06 97.81 -39.00
CA LYS A 331 -24.13 99.11 -38.28
C LYS A 331 -23.12 100.14 -38.80
N GLN A 332 -22.77 100.08 -40.08
CA GLN A 332 -21.92 101.08 -40.71
C GLN A 332 -22.66 102.42 -40.86
N ASN A 333 -22.66 103.22 -39.80
CA ASN A 333 -22.92 104.66 -39.84
C ASN A 333 -22.42 105.43 -38.60
N ASP A 334 -21.30 105.02 -37.99
CA ASP A 334 -20.64 105.83 -36.96
C ASP A 334 -19.10 105.67 -36.98
N PRO A 335 -18.32 106.71 -37.32
CA PRO A 335 -16.87 106.61 -37.50
C PRO A 335 -16.15 106.90 -36.18
N ARG A 336 -16.07 105.92 -35.26
CA ARG A 336 -15.20 106.01 -34.07
C ARG A 336 -14.96 104.68 -33.32
N VAL A 337 -14.94 103.54 -34.02
CA VAL A 337 -14.49 102.27 -33.42
C VAL A 337 -13.07 101.99 -33.89
N SER A 338 -12.14 101.95 -32.93
CA SER A 338 -10.69 101.81 -33.12
C SER A 338 -10.33 100.55 -33.92
N GLU A 339 -9.44 100.72 -34.89
CA GLU A 339 -8.77 99.68 -35.69
C GLU A 339 -8.10 98.59 -34.79
N GLU A 340 -7.76 98.94 -33.55
CA GLU A 340 -7.25 98.03 -32.51
C GLU A 340 -8.30 97.02 -32.02
N LEU A 341 -9.58 97.39 -31.98
CA LEU A 341 -10.65 96.46 -31.55
C LEU A 341 -10.95 95.44 -32.65
N VAL A 342 -10.88 95.85 -33.92
CA VAL A 342 -11.09 94.96 -35.07
C VAL A 342 -9.93 93.96 -35.17
N THR A 343 -8.68 94.43 -35.08
CA THR A 343 -7.50 93.55 -35.09
C THR A 343 -7.45 92.61 -33.87
N HIS A 344 -7.92 93.05 -32.70
CA HIS A 344 -8.05 92.19 -31.52
C HIS A 344 -9.10 91.08 -31.72
N LEU A 345 -10.27 91.42 -32.27
CA LEU A 345 -11.32 90.45 -32.57
C LEU A 345 -10.92 89.48 -33.70
N GLU A 346 -10.15 89.93 -34.68
CA GLU A 346 -9.57 89.06 -35.72
C GLU A 346 -8.54 88.09 -35.13
N SER A 347 -7.70 88.55 -34.19
CA SER A 347 -6.76 87.69 -33.47
C SER A 347 -7.45 86.65 -32.58
N GLU A 348 -8.53 87.04 -31.88
CA GLU A 348 -9.35 86.09 -31.12
C GLU A 348 -10.05 85.07 -32.03
N LEU A 349 -10.50 85.48 -33.21
CA LEU A 349 -11.11 84.59 -34.19
C LEU A 349 -10.11 83.57 -34.74
N GLU A 350 -8.89 84.00 -35.05
CA GLU A 350 -7.81 83.09 -35.48
C GLU A 350 -7.40 82.12 -34.37
N GLN A 351 -7.29 82.59 -33.12
CA GLN A 351 -7.04 81.70 -31.98
C GLN A 351 -8.18 80.72 -31.75
N SER A 352 -9.43 81.15 -31.93
CA SER A 352 -10.59 80.26 -31.81
C SER A 352 -10.62 79.20 -32.91
N ARG A 353 -10.25 79.56 -34.15
CA ARG A 353 -10.12 78.61 -35.27
C ARG A 353 -8.99 77.61 -35.05
N LEU A 354 -7.88 78.04 -34.48
CA LEU A 354 -6.77 77.15 -34.15
C LEU A 354 -7.19 76.11 -33.09
N ARG A 355 -7.87 76.54 -32.03
CA ARG A 355 -8.43 75.64 -30.99
C ARG A 355 -9.48 74.69 -31.56
N GLU A 356 -10.31 75.14 -32.51
CA GLU A 356 -11.27 74.28 -33.22
C GLU A 356 -10.55 73.21 -34.05
N ALA A 357 -9.49 73.57 -34.77
CA ALA A 357 -8.70 72.62 -35.55
C ALA A 357 -7.98 71.58 -34.67
N GLU A 358 -7.42 72.01 -33.54
CA GLU A 358 -6.77 71.12 -32.56
C GLU A 358 -7.77 70.12 -31.94
N THR A 359 -8.96 70.60 -31.57
CA THR A 359 -10.02 69.73 -31.02
C THR A 359 -10.59 68.76 -32.05
N LEU A 360 -10.73 69.16 -33.32
CA LEU A 360 -11.09 68.27 -34.43
C LEU A 360 -10.02 67.20 -34.71
N GLY A 361 -8.74 67.57 -34.59
CA GLY A 361 -7.62 66.63 -34.70
C GLY A 361 -7.69 65.53 -33.63
N ALA A 362 -7.86 65.92 -32.36
CA ALA A 362 -8.00 64.99 -31.24
C ALA A 362 -9.22 64.06 -31.38
N LEU A 363 -10.32 64.58 -31.93
CA LEU A 363 -11.56 63.81 -32.16
C LEU A 363 -11.36 62.71 -33.22
N LYS A 364 -10.62 63.02 -34.31
CA LYS A 364 -10.26 62.02 -35.33
C LYS A 364 -9.35 60.92 -34.79
N GLU A 365 -8.31 61.26 -34.03
CA GLU A 365 -7.43 60.25 -33.40
C GLU A 365 -8.19 59.31 -32.46
N MET A 366 -9.14 59.85 -31.68
CA MET A 366 -10.00 59.02 -30.82
C MET A 366 -10.92 58.11 -31.61
N GLN A 367 -11.44 58.58 -32.76
CA GLN A 367 -12.25 57.75 -33.65
C GLN A 367 -11.44 56.61 -34.27
N GLU A 368 -10.20 56.85 -34.69
CA GLU A 368 -9.31 55.79 -35.20
C GLU A 368 -8.97 54.75 -34.14
N LYS A 369 -8.71 55.17 -32.89
CA LYS A 369 -8.46 54.25 -31.77
C LYS A 369 -9.66 53.37 -31.44
N VAL A 370 -10.89 53.89 -31.52
CA VAL A 370 -12.12 53.09 -31.34
C VAL A 370 -12.22 52.01 -32.42
N VAL A 371 -11.94 52.35 -33.67
CA VAL A 371 -11.98 51.39 -34.79
C VAL A 371 -10.89 50.32 -34.65
N GLU A 372 -9.69 50.67 -34.17
CA GLU A 372 -8.63 49.68 -33.90
C GLU A 372 -9.00 48.71 -32.76
N LEU A 373 -9.66 49.19 -31.71
CA LEU A 373 -10.13 48.36 -30.60
C LEU A 373 -11.27 47.41 -31.03
N GLU A 374 -12.22 47.89 -31.84
CA GLU A 374 -13.27 47.06 -32.43
C GLU A 374 -12.67 45.95 -33.32
N LYS A 375 -11.61 46.28 -34.08
CA LYS A 375 -10.89 45.31 -34.91
C LYS A 375 -10.15 44.27 -34.08
N ARG A 376 -9.52 44.63 -32.95
CA ARG A 376 -8.90 43.67 -32.02
C ARG A 376 -9.91 42.75 -31.34
N ASN A 377 -11.07 43.27 -30.96
CA ASN A 377 -12.13 42.47 -30.32
C ASN A 377 -12.72 41.40 -31.27
N SER A 378 -12.70 41.66 -32.59
CA SER A 378 -13.08 40.68 -33.62
C SER A 378 -12.07 39.55 -33.87
N SER A 379 -10.88 39.59 -33.23
CA SER A 379 -9.76 38.67 -33.49
C SER A 379 -9.54 37.59 -32.42
N LEU A 380 -10.37 37.54 -31.37
CA LEU A 380 -10.33 36.49 -30.35
C LEU A 380 -11.10 35.24 -30.83
N PRO A 381 -10.59 34.02 -30.59
CA PRO A 381 -11.19 32.81 -31.14
C PRO A 381 -12.38 32.37 -30.29
N ASP A 382 -13.59 32.70 -30.72
CA ASP A 382 -14.85 32.21 -30.13
C ASP A 382 -15.88 31.93 -31.22
N GLU A 383 -16.64 30.83 -31.05
CA GLU A 383 -17.67 30.24 -31.92
C GLU A 383 -17.31 29.90 -33.38
N SER A 384 -16.32 30.56 -33.97
CA SER A 384 -15.91 30.41 -35.37
C SER A 384 -15.49 28.98 -35.69
N ASN A 385 -14.77 28.27 -34.82
CA ASN A 385 -14.31 26.90 -35.13
C ASN A 385 -15.46 25.87 -35.21
N VAL A 386 -16.53 26.05 -34.44
CA VAL A 386 -17.70 25.15 -34.49
C VAL A 386 -18.59 25.53 -35.67
N ALA A 387 -18.78 26.83 -35.92
CA ALA A 387 -19.49 27.34 -37.09
C ALA A 387 -18.77 26.96 -38.41
N LEU A 388 -17.44 27.02 -38.45
CA LEU A 388 -16.62 26.64 -39.60
C LEU A 388 -16.73 25.15 -39.91
N LEU A 389 -16.72 24.28 -38.89
CA LEU A 389 -16.92 22.85 -39.09
C LEU A 389 -18.36 22.53 -39.55
N GLN A 390 -19.36 23.27 -39.06
CA GLN A 390 -20.74 23.15 -39.53
C GLN A 390 -20.91 23.69 -40.96
N GLU A 391 -20.26 24.80 -41.32
CA GLU A 391 -20.22 25.34 -42.69
C GLU A 391 -19.48 24.41 -43.64
N GLU A 392 -18.38 23.79 -43.21
CA GLU A 392 -17.60 22.85 -44.00
C GLU A 392 -18.43 21.59 -44.30
N LEU A 393 -19.15 21.06 -43.30
CA LEU A 393 -20.11 19.96 -43.46
C LEU A 393 -21.25 20.34 -44.44
N GLN A 394 -21.82 21.53 -44.31
CA GLN A 394 -22.85 22.02 -45.24
C GLN A 394 -22.30 22.23 -46.66
N SER A 395 -21.06 22.68 -46.80
CA SER A 395 -20.38 22.85 -48.09
C SER A 395 -20.15 21.51 -48.79
N LEU A 396 -19.84 20.46 -48.03
CA LEU A 396 -19.63 19.11 -48.53
C LEU A 396 -20.95 18.49 -49.01
N ARG A 397 -22.04 18.65 -48.25
CA ARG A 397 -23.39 18.23 -48.68
C ARG A 397 -23.84 18.94 -49.96
N LYS A 398 -23.54 20.24 -50.11
CA LYS A 398 -23.83 20.99 -51.34
C LYS A 398 -23.02 20.48 -52.54
N ARG A 399 -21.74 20.15 -52.34
CA ARG A 399 -20.88 19.55 -53.38
C ARG A 399 -21.38 18.18 -53.83
N GLU A 400 -21.82 17.34 -52.90
CA GLU A 400 -22.44 16.05 -53.21
C GLU A 400 -23.73 16.23 -54.04
N ALA A 401 -24.63 17.12 -53.62
CA ALA A 401 -25.88 17.39 -54.34
C ALA A 401 -25.63 17.90 -55.78
N HIS A 402 -24.63 18.78 -55.95
CA HIS A 402 -24.21 19.27 -57.26
C HIS A 402 -23.64 18.16 -58.14
N ALA A 403 -22.76 17.29 -57.61
CA ALA A 403 -22.22 16.15 -58.34
C ALA A 403 -23.33 15.19 -58.82
N LEU A 404 -24.34 14.92 -57.97
CA LEU A 404 -25.52 14.13 -58.32
C LEU A 404 -26.40 14.77 -59.40
N GLN A 405 -26.43 16.10 -59.49
CA GLN A 405 -27.14 16.82 -60.53
C GLN A 405 -26.40 16.72 -61.88
N VAL A 406 -25.09 16.98 -61.89
CA VAL A 406 -24.22 16.87 -63.08
C VAL A 406 -24.27 15.44 -63.64
N MET A 407 -24.27 14.43 -62.77
CA MET A 407 -24.48 13.03 -63.12
C MET A 407 -25.80 12.79 -63.86
N ARG A 408 -26.91 13.33 -63.34
CA ARG A 408 -28.25 13.18 -63.95
C ARG A 408 -28.35 13.91 -65.30
N GLU A 409 -27.71 15.06 -65.42
CA GLU A 409 -27.64 15.81 -66.69
C GLU A 409 -26.79 15.06 -67.73
N GLY A 410 -25.65 14.49 -67.32
CA GLY A 410 -24.81 13.63 -68.16
C GLY A 410 -25.56 12.39 -68.64
N GLN A 411 -26.30 11.72 -67.76
CA GLN A 411 -27.15 10.58 -68.11
C GLN A 411 -28.19 10.94 -69.17
N LYS A 412 -28.87 12.08 -69.02
CA LYS A 412 -29.84 12.57 -70.01
C LYS A 412 -29.17 12.84 -71.36
N GLN A 413 -28.01 13.48 -71.39
CA GLN A 413 -27.27 13.74 -72.63
C GLN A 413 -26.82 12.43 -73.31
N VAL A 414 -26.36 11.44 -72.55
CA VAL A 414 -25.98 10.12 -73.08
C VAL A 414 -27.20 9.38 -73.65
N THR A 415 -28.37 9.48 -73.01
CA THR A 415 -29.62 8.91 -73.56
C THR A 415 -30.06 9.61 -74.83
N GLU A 416 -30.05 10.95 -74.87
CA GLU A 416 -30.43 11.73 -76.06
C GLU A 416 -29.50 11.48 -77.25
N LEU A 417 -28.19 11.38 -77.01
CA LEU A 417 -27.20 11.05 -78.05
C LEU A 417 -27.35 9.60 -78.52
N SER A 418 -27.63 8.66 -77.61
CA SER A 418 -27.89 7.25 -77.97
C SER A 418 -29.15 7.11 -78.83
N ASP A 419 -30.24 7.80 -78.46
CA ASP A 419 -31.50 7.80 -79.22
C ASP A 419 -31.33 8.43 -80.61
N ARG A 420 -30.59 9.54 -80.70
CA ARG A 420 -30.24 10.18 -81.98
C ARG A 420 -29.40 9.26 -82.86
N TRP A 421 -28.40 8.59 -82.30
CA TRP A 421 -27.59 7.60 -83.01
C TRP A 421 -28.44 6.43 -83.50
N GLN A 422 -29.32 5.89 -82.65
CA GLN A 422 -30.19 4.76 -83.00
C GLN A 422 -31.21 5.14 -84.08
N SER A 423 -31.72 6.38 -84.06
CA SER A 423 -32.61 6.96 -85.10
C SER A 423 -31.90 7.17 -86.44
N LEU A 424 -30.63 7.60 -86.42
CA LEU A 424 -29.81 7.75 -87.62
C LEU A 424 -29.41 6.37 -88.21
N SER A 425 -29.11 5.40 -87.36
CA SER A 425 -28.74 4.04 -87.75
C SER A 425 -29.92 3.27 -88.37
N SER A 426 -31.15 3.49 -87.86
CA SER A 426 -32.37 2.87 -88.39
C SER A 426 -32.90 3.50 -89.69
N ARG A 427 -32.55 4.75 -90.02
CA ARG A 427 -32.92 5.41 -91.30
C ARG A 427 -31.89 5.21 -92.44
N GLY A 428 -30.87 4.38 -92.25
CA GLY A 428 -29.68 4.32 -93.12
C GLY A 428 -29.38 2.99 -93.81
N GLY A 429 -30.38 2.19 -94.15
CA GLY A 429 -30.21 1.02 -95.03
C GLY A 429 -30.34 1.41 -96.51
N GLY A 430 -29.33 2.06 -97.11
CA GLY A 430 -29.37 2.38 -98.54
C GLY A 430 -28.28 3.33 -99.04
N ILE A 431 -27.16 2.75 -99.49
CA ILE A 431 -26.20 3.19 -100.52
C ILE A 431 -26.19 4.71 -100.85
N TRP A 432 -25.26 5.47 -100.25
CA TRP A 432 -24.70 6.70 -100.83
C TRP A 432 -23.21 6.86 -100.47
N LYS A 433 -22.46 7.42 -101.43
CA LYS A 433 -21.01 7.61 -101.55
C LYS A 433 -20.33 8.35 -100.37
N GLU A 434 -19.01 8.14 -100.26
CA GLU A 434 -18.07 8.65 -99.24
C GLU A 434 -18.05 10.19 -99.05
N SER A 435 -17.71 10.61 -97.80
CA SER A 435 -17.56 11.97 -97.22
C SER A 435 -18.85 12.65 -96.69
N PRO A 436 -18.86 13.58 -95.70
CA PRO A 436 -18.15 13.75 -94.41
C PRO A 436 -18.89 13.08 -93.23
N ARG A 437 -19.92 12.27 -93.50
CA ARG A 437 -20.82 11.71 -92.46
C ARG A 437 -20.21 10.57 -91.63
N LYS A 438 -19.20 9.84 -92.14
CA LYS A 438 -18.45 8.85 -91.34
C LYS A 438 -17.58 9.52 -90.26
N SER A 439 -17.03 10.70 -90.54
CA SER A 439 -16.32 11.50 -89.53
C SER A 439 -17.29 11.98 -88.45
N ALA A 440 -18.40 12.64 -88.84
CA ALA A 440 -19.38 13.13 -87.87
C ALA A 440 -20.02 12.02 -87.01
N ALA A 441 -20.19 10.81 -87.54
CA ALA A 441 -20.67 9.67 -86.77
C ALA A 441 -19.60 9.12 -85.80
N GLY A 442 -18.33 9.13 -86.19
CA GLY A 442 -17.20 8.81 -85.31
C GLY A 442 -17.00 9.86 -84.22
N ASP A 443 -17.06 11.15 -84.57
CA ASP A 443 -16.93 12.28 -83.65
C ASP A 443 -18.04 12.26 -82.58
N LEU A 444 -19.29 11.97 -82.97
CA LEU A 444 -20.41 11.79 -82.02
C LEU A 444 -20.27 10.55 -81.14
N GLN A 445 -19.66 9.47 -81.66
CA GLN A 445 -19.38 8.26 -80.88
C GLN A 445 -18.27 8.51 -79.87
N ASP A 446 -17.22 9.23 -80.24
CA ASP A 446 -16.12 9.61 -79.36
C ASP A 446 -16.58 10.59 -78.27
N GLU A 447 -17.45 11.55 -78.62
CA GLU A 447 -18.05 12.49 -77.67
C GLU A 447 -19.00 11.77 -76.68
N ALA A 448 -19.80 10.80 -77.15
CA ALA A 448 -20.62 9.96 -76.28
C ALA A 448 -19.77 9.07 -75.36
N MET A 449 -18.66 8.51 -75.84
CA MET A 449 -17.73 7.72 -75.02
C MET A 449 -17.01 8.58 -73.97
N SER A 450 -16.61 9.81 -74.34
CA SER A 450 -16.01 10.78 -73.42
C SER A 450 -16.98 11.23 -72.33
N CYS A 451 -18.26 11.44 -72.67
CA CYS A 451 -19.32 11.72 -71.69
C CYS A 451 -19.55 10.53 -70.75
N ARG A 452 -19.57 9.28 -71.26
CA ARG A 452 -19.69 8.08 -70.42
C ARG A 452 -18.52 7.91 -69.46
N LEU A 453 -17.29 8.23 -69.89
CA LEU A 453 -16.12 8.21 -69.01
C LEU A 453 -16.27 9.23 -67.86
N ARG A 454 -16.72 10.46 -68.15
CA ARG A 454 -16.99 11.47 -67.12
C ARG A 454 -18.10 11.05 -66.16
N GLU A 455 -19.15 10.41 -66.66
CA GLU A 455 -20.21 9.85 -65.82
C GLU A 455 -19.67 8.79 -64.86
N VAL A 456 -18.89 7.84 -65.37
CA VAL A 456 -18.29 6.76 -64.56
C VAL A 456 -17.37 7.33 -63.48
N MET A 457 -16.56 8.35 -63.78
CA MET A 457 -15.70 9.03 -62.80
C MET A 457 -16.50 9.72 -61.69
N ALA A 458 -17.57 10.44 -62.03
CA ALA A 458 -18.44 11.08 -61.04
C ALA A 458 -19.19 10.03 -60.17
N GLN A 459 -19.56 8.88 -60.74
CA GLN A 459 -20.12 7.77 -59.98
C GLN A 459 -19.11 7.18 -58.98
N SER A 460 -17.83 7.05 -59.34
CA SER A 460 -16.81 6.56 -58.40
C SER A 460 -16.58 7.52 -57.24
N GLU A 461 -16.47 8.83 -57.49
CA GLU A 461 -16.28 9.84 -56.43
C GLU A 461 -17.46 9.86 -55.44
N THR A 462 -18.69 9.74 -55.96
CA THR A 462 -19.90 9.68 -55.11
C THR A 462 -19.91 8.43 -54.23
N ARG A 463 -19.45 7.28 -54.74
CA ARG A 463 -19.36 6.04 -53.95
C ARG A 463 -18.33 6.15 -52.84
N GLU A 464 -17.15 6.73 -53.13
CA GLU A 464 -16.11 6.94 -52.12
C GLU A 464 -16.57 7.88 -50.99
N LEU A 465 -17.24 8.98 -51.33
CA LEU A 465 -17.77 9.91 -50.33
C LEU A 465 -18.83 9.26 -49.43
N ARG A 466 -19.75 8.49 -50.01
CA ARG A 466 -20.77 7.74 -49.23
C ARG A 466 -20.15 6.73 -48.27
N GLN A 467 -19.10 6.03 -48.70
CA GLN A 467 -18.40 5.08 -47.84
C GLN A 467 -17.74 5.79 -46.65
N ARG A 468 -17.14 6.98 -46.86
CA ARG A 468 -16.54 7.76 -45.77
C ARG A 468 -17.57 8.26 -44.76
N VAL A 469 -18.74 8.73 -45.22
CA VAL A 469 -19.83 9.15 -44.33
C VAL A 469 -20.31 7.99 -43.46
N LEU A 470 -20.53 6.82 -44.04
CA LEU A 470 -20.98 5.63 -43.30
C LEU A 470 -19.98 5.20 -42.21
N ILE A 471 -18.67 5.27 -42.51
CA ILE A 471 -17.62 4.95 -41.54
C ILE A 471 -17.69 5.94 -40.36
N LEU A 472 -17.82 7.24 -40.62
CA LEU A 472 -17.90 8.26 -39.56
C LEU A 472 -19.14 8.10 -38.69
N GLU A 473 -20.31 7.85 -39.28
CA GLU A 473 -21.56 7.59 -38.54
C GLU A 473 -21.43 6.34 -37.63
N SER A 474 -20.78 5.28 -38.12
CA SER A 474 -20.53 4.07 -37.32
C SER A 474 -19.59 4.34 -36.14
N GLN A 475 -18.59 5.21 -36.32
CA GLN A 475 -17.65 5.60 -35.26
C GLN A 475 -18.35 6.43 -34.18
N GLU A 476 -19.25 7.34 -34.57
CA GLU A 476 -20.04 8.17 -33.65
C GLU A 476 -20.88 7.30 -32.69
N VAL A 477 -21.61 6.31 -33.23
CA VAL A 477 -22.44 5.39 -32.43
C VAL A 477 -21.60 4.55 -31.46
N VAL A 478 -20.39 4.15 -31.87
CA VAL A 478 -19.47 3.41 -30.99
C VAL A 478 -18.98 4.29 -29.85
N HIS A 479 -18.59 5.54 -30.14
CA HIS A 479 -18.14 6.49 -29.13
C HIS A 479 -19.25 6.85 -28.12
N GLU A 480 -20.49 7.04 -28.58
CA GLU A 480 -21.63 7.32 -27.71
C GLU A 480 -21.91 6.19 -26.72
N LYS A 481 -21.87 4.94 -27.20
CA LYS A 481 -22.03 3.75 -26.33
C LYS A 481 -20.89 3.62 -25.33
N GLN A 482 -19.66 3.95 -25.72
CA GLN A 482 -18.51 3.90 -24.83
C GLN A 482 -18.60 4.97 -23.74
N LEU A 483 -19.02 6.19 -24.09
CA LEU A 483 -19.27 7.26 -23.13
C LEU A 483 -20.35 6.87 -22.11
N SER A 484 -21.48 6.31 -22.56
CA SER A 484 -22.56 5.89 -21.68
C SER A 484 -22.14 4.80 -20.67
N ARG A 485 -21.27 3.85 -21.08
CA ARG A 485 -20.72 2.84 -20.17
C ARG A 485 -19.81 3.45 -19.11
N LEU A 486 -18.91 4.35 -19.52
CA LEU A 486 -18.00 5.04 -18.61
C LEU A 486 -18.77 5.92 -17.61
N GLU A 487 -19.85 6.57 -18.03
CA GLU A 487 -20.71 7.36 -17.14
C GLU A 487 -21.37 6.49 -16.06
N LYS A 488 -21.84 5.30 -16.43
CA LYS A 488 -22.43 4.34 -15.49
C LYS A 488 -21.39 3.83 -14.49
N GLU A 489 -20.20 3.45 -14.95
CA GLU A 489 -19.10 3.03 -14.08
C GLU A 489 -18.68 4.15 -13.11
N CYS A 490 -18.58 5.39 -13.61
CA CYS A 490 -18.31 6.56 -12.78
C CYS A 490 -19.38 6.79 -11.71
N LYS A 491 -20.65 6.46 -11.99
CA LYS A 491 -21.73 6.56 -11.01
C LYS A 491 -21.61 5.48 -9.93
N GLU A 492 -21.41 4.22 -10.34
CA GLU A 492 -21.24 3.10 -9.40
C GLU A 492 -20.01 3.25 -8.49
N LEU A 493 -18.92 3.84 -9.01
CA LEU A 493 -17.73 4.15 -8.20
C LEU A 493 -18.01 5.27 -7.19
N ARG A 494 -18.78 6.31 -7.57
CA ARG A 494 -19.18 7.38 -6.65
C ARG A 494 -20.07 6.85 -5.52
N ASP A 495 -21.02 5.98 -5.82
CA ASP A 495 -21.91 5.39 -4.81
C ASP A 495 -21.13 4.50 -3.83
N ARG A 496 -20.18 3.69 -4.34
CA ARG A 496 -19.27 2.90 -3.50
C ARG A 496 -18.40 3.77 -2.59
N LEU A 497 -17.82 4.85 -3.14
CA LEU A 497 -17.01 5.79 -2.36
C LEU A 497 -17.82 6.44 -1.23
N GLN A 498 -19.08 6.80 -1.47
CA GLN A 498 -19.96 7.36 -0.44
C GLN A 498 -20.26 6.34 0.67
N SER A 499 -20.55 5.08 0.31
CA SER A 499 -20.79 3.99 1.28
C SER A 499 -19.55 3.74 2.16
N GLU A 500 -18.37 3.59 1.57
CA GLU A 500 -17.12 3.37 2.31
C GLU A 500 -16.79 4.56 3.22
N THR A 501 -17.02 5.79 2.76
CA THR A 501 -16.81 7.00 3.56
C THR A 501 -17.75 7.04 4.77
N ALA A 502 -19.00 6.59 4.63
CA ALA A 502 -19.94 6.51 5.73
C ALA A 502 -19.52 5.45 6.76
N GLN A 503 -19.06 4.28 6.31
CA GLN A 503 -18.54 3.22 7.18
C GLN A 503 -17.31 3.67 7.96
N TYR A 504 -16.37 4.36 7.30
CA TYR A 504 -15.18 4.92 7.95
C TYR A 504 -15.54 5.89 9.08
N LYS A 505 -16.51 6.80 8.84
CA LYS A 505 -16.99 7.75 9.86
C LYS A 505 -17.66 7.04 11.05
N ALA A 506 -18.43 5.98 10.79
CA ALA A 506 -19.05 5.19 11.85
C ALA A 506 -17.99 4.50 12.74
N LEU A 507 -17.01 3.84 12.12
CA LEU A 507 -15.89 3.20 12.84
C LEU A 507 -15.05 4.22 13.61
N GLN A 508 -14.80 5.40 13.05
CA GLN A 508 -14.09 6.47 13.75
C GLN A 508 -14.83 6.95 15.01
N THR A 509 -16.15 7.01 14.96
CA THR A 509 -17.00 7.37 16.10
C THR A 509 -17.00 6.27 17.16
N GLN A 510 -17.04 5.00 16.76
CA GLN A 510 -16.94 3.88 17.68
C GLN A 510 -15.57 3.85 18.40
N MET A 511 -14.49 4.07 17.66
CA MET A 511 -13.14 4.14 18.23
C MET A 511 -12.96 5.29 19.23
N SER A 512 -13.62 6.44 19.03
CA SER A 512 -13.56 7.55 20.00
C SER A 512 -14.39 7.25 21.25
N GLU A 513 -15.53 6.57 21.11
CA GLU A 513 -16.34 6.14 22.23
C GLU A 513 -15.63 5.08 23.09
N ASP A 514 -14.99 4.09 22.46
CA ASP A 514 -14.22 3.06 23.16
C ASP A 514 -13.03 3.66 23.92
N LYS A 515 -12.32 4.63 23.34
CA LYS A 515 -11.27 5.39 24.03
C LYS A 515 -11.81 6.10 25.27
N ARG A 516 -12.99 6.73 25.17
CA ARG A 516 -13.64 7.39 26.32
C ARG A 516 -14.01 6.37 27.40
N ARG A 517 -14.56 5.22 27.02
CA ARG A 517 -14.91 4.14 27.96
C ARG A 517 -13.67 3.61 28.69
N HIS A 518 -12.58 3.39 27.94
CA HIS A 518 -11.31 2.95 28.53
C HIS A 518 -10.75 3.95 29.55
N ALA A 519 -10.75 5.25 29.23
CA ALA A 519 -10.31 6.29 30.16
C ALA A 519 -11.14 6.34 31.46
N VAL A 520 -12.46 6.13 31.35
CA VAL A 520 -13.35 6.06 32.53
C VAL A 520 -13.02 4.82 33.38
N THR A 521 -12.80 3.66 32.76
CA THR A 521 -12.41 2.44 33.52
C THR A 521 -11.04 2.59 34.17
N GLU A 522 -10.09 3.24 33.52
CA GLU A 522 -8.77 3.49 34.08
C GLU A 522 -8.83 4.42 35.29
N CYS A 523 -9.69 5.46 35.26
CA CYS A 523 -9.93 6.34 36.40
C CYS A 523 -10.52 5.58 37.59
N LYS A 524 -11.54 4.74 37.34
CA LYS A 524 -12.15 3.90 38.40
C LYS A 524 -11.14 2.95 39.03
N ASN A 525 -10.30 2.28 38.22
CA ASN A 525 -9.27 1.40 38.75
C ASN A 525 -8.25 2.16 39.61
N LYS A 526 -7.87 3.39 39.20
CA LYS A 526 -6.98 4.25 40.01
C LYS A 526 -7.65 4.67 41.33
N GLU A 527 -8.93 5.00 41.31
CA GLU A 527 -9.71 5.32 42.51
C GLU A 527 -9.78 4.13 43.47
N GLU A 528 -10.02 2.92 42.97
CA GLU A 528 -10.07 1.70 43.79
C GLU A 528 -8.71 1.38 44.43
N VAL A 529 -7.62 1.49 43.67
CA VAL A 529 -6.26 1.32 44.19
C VAL A 529 -5.93 2.37 45.25
N MET A 530 -6.31 3.64 45.03
CA MET A 530 -6.14 4.70 46.03
C MET A 530 -6.94 4.41 47.30
N ALA A 531 -8.17 3.91 47.18
CA ALA A 531 -9.00 3.54 48.33
C ALA A 531 -8.41 2.37 49.14
N VAL A 532 -7.80 1.38 48.49
CA VAL A 532 -7.07 0.30 49.18
C VAL A 532 -5.88 0.86 49.95
N ARG A 533 -5.05 1.70 49.30
CA ARG A 533 -3.88 2.31 49.95
C ARG A 533 -4.23 3.19 51.14
N LEU A 534 -5.33 3.94 51.06
CA LEU A 534 -5.86 4.72 52.18
C LEU A 534 -6.21 3.82 53.38
N ARG A 535 -6.93 2.72 53.14
CA ARG A 535 -7.26 1.74 54.20
C ARG A 535 -6.02 1.09 54.81
N GLU A 536 -5.02 0.76 53.99
CA GLU A 536 -3.75 0.21 54.48
C GLU A 536 -2.98 1.24 55.32
N ALA A 537 -2.93 2.50 54.89
CA ALA A 537 -2.32 3.58 55.65
C ALA A 537 -3.01 3.80 57.01
N ASP A 538 -4.35 3.78 57.04
CA ASP A 538 -5.13 3.89 58.28
C ASP A 538 -4.84 2.71 59.23
N SER A 539 -4.76 1.48 58.71
CA SER A 539 -4.38 0.30 59.49
C SER A 539 -2.95 0.39 60.04
N MET A 540 -2.00 0.84 59.22
CA MET A 540 -0.62 1.07 59.65
C MET A 540 -0.52 2.13 60.75
N ALA A 541 -1.30 3.21 60.65
CA ALA A 541 -1.37 4.26 61.66
C ALA A 541 -1.92 3.71 62.99
N ALA A 542 -3.01 2.94 62.96
CA ALA A 542 -3.56 2.28 64.14
C ALA A 542 -2.55 1.31 64.80
N VAL A 543 -1.84 0.51 63.99
CA VAL A 543 -0.76 -0.37 64.47
C VAL A 543 0.37 0.42 65.12
N ALA A 544 0.74 1.59 64.57
CA ALA A 544 1.77 2.45 65.15
C ALA A 544 1.33 3.02 66.50
N GLU A 545 0.07 3.44 66.63
CA GLU A 545 -0.50 3.95 67.89
C GLU A 545 -0.52 2.87 68.98
N MET A 546 -0.98 1.65 68.67
CA MET A 546 -0.94 0.54 69.64
C MET A 546 0.49 0.17 70.05
N ARG A 547 1.45 0.20 69.11
CA ARG A 547 2.87 -0.03 69.43
C ARG A 547 3.43 1.02 70.37
N GLN A 548 3.09 2.29 70.15
CA GLN A 548 3.45 3.37 71.06
C GLN A 548 2.86 3.12 72.46
N ARG A 549 1.59 2.70 72.52
CA ARG A 549 0.94 2.39 73.80
C ARG A 549 1.60 1.21 74.54
N ILE A 550 2.00 0.17 73.82
CA ILE A 550 2.77 -0.95 74.38
C ILE A 550 4.08 -0.44 74.99
N ALA A 551 4.82 0.40 74.26
CA ALA A 551 6.09 0.95 74.76
C ALA A 551 5.89 1.77 76.05
N GLU A 552 4.83 2.59 76.13
CA GLU A 552 4.48 3.33 77.36
C GLU A 552 4.18 2.39 78.54
N LEU A 553 3.40 1.34 78.32
CA LEU A 553 3.08 0.35 79.36
C LEU A 553 4.32 -0.46 79.76
N GLU A 554 5.23 -0.76 78.84
CA GLU A 554 6.50 -1.43 79.13
C GLU A 554 7.40 -0.57 80.03
N ILE A 555 7.47 0.74 79.77
CA ILE A 555 8.18 1.70 80.63
C ILE A 555 7.54 1.73 82.02
N GLN A 556 6.20 1.85 82.12
CA GLN A 556 5.50 1.85 83.41
C GLN A 556 5.70 0.55 84.19
N LYS A 557 5.80 -0.58 83.49
CA LYS A 557 6.10 -1.89 84.10
C LYS A 557 7.50 -1.90 84.70
N GLU A 558 8.50 -1.39 83.98
CA GLU A 558 9.88 -1.29 84.47
C GLU A 558 9.99 -0.33 85.66
N GLU A 559 9.34 0.84 85.59
CA GLU A 559 9.26 1.77 86.72
C GLU A 559 8.60 1.13 87.95
N GLY A 560 7.54 0.36 87.76
CA GLY A 560 6.85 -0.37 88.83
C GLY A 560 7.75 -1.42 89.49
N VAL A 561 8.55 -2.15 88.71
CA VAL A 561 9.55 -3.09 89.21
C VAL A 561 10.63 -2.37 90.04
N ILE A 562 11.12 -1.23 89.54
CA ILE A 562 12.14 -0.43 90.24
C ILE A 562 11.59 0.13 91.55
N LYS A 563 10.39 0.72 91.56
CA LYS A 563 9.72 1.23 92.76
C LYS A 563 9.44 0.14 93.79
N GLY A 564 8.98 -1.03 93.35
CA GLY A 564 8.75 -2.18 94.24
C GLY A 564 10.03 -2.64 94.97
N LYS A 565 11.16 -2.64 94.25
CA LYS A 565 12.48 -2.94 94.84
C LYS A 565 13.00 -1.84 95.77
N LEU A 566 12.64 -0.58 95.53
CA LEU A 566 13.10 0.55 96.34
C LEU A 566 12.32 0.70 97.65
N ASN A 567 11.02 0.39 97.64
CA ASN A 567 10.11 0.66 98.76
C ASN A 567 9.76 -0.58 99.60
N ASP A 568 10.34 -1.76 99.32
CA ASP A 568 9.96 -3.05 99.92
C ASP A 568 8.44 -3.31 99.90
N SER A 569 7.77 -2.84 98.83
CA SER A 569 6.33 -2.96 98.62
C SER A 569 6.00 -4.03 97.58
N ASP A 570 4.98 -4.84 97.82
CA ASP A 570 4.54 -5.88 96.86
C ASP A 570 3.82 -5.27 95.65
N SER A 571 4.60 -4.88 94.64
CA SER A 571 4.09 -4.35 93.36
C SER A 571 3.68 -5.46 92.37
N SER A 572 3.65 -6.73 92.79
CA SER A 572 3.52 -7.88 91.88
C SER A 572 2.17 -7.92 91.14
N GLN A 573 1.09 -7.47 91.78
CA GLN A 573 -0.24 -7.41 91.17
C GLN A 573 -0.30 -6.35 90.06
N TYR A 574 0.18 -5.14 90.34
CA TYR A 574 0.25 -4.05 89.37
C TYR A 574 1.09 -4.41 88.13
N ILE A 575 2.22 -5.08 88.32
CA ILE A 575 3.08 -5.56 87.22
C ILE A 575 2.37 -6.64 86.39
N ARG A 576 1.53 -7.48 87.00
CA ARG A 576 0.76 -8.50 86.29
C ARG A 576 -0.33 -7.86 85.42
N GLU A 577 -1.07 -6.89 85.96
CA GLU A 577 -2.09 -6.14 85.23
C GLU A 577 -1.50 -5.41 84.00
N LEU A 578 -0.32 -4.79 84.14
CA LEU A 578 0.38 -4.18 83.00
C LEU A 578 0.83 -5.19 81.95
N LYS A 579 1.25 -6.40 82.35
CA LYS A 579 1.60 -7.47 81.41
C LYS A 579 0.39 -7.96 80.62
N ASP A 580 -0.75 -8.09 81.28
CA ASP A 580 -1.98 -8.55 80.64
C ASP A 580 -2.46 -7.52 79.59
N GLN A 581 -2.39 -6.22 79.91
CA GLN A 581 -2.71 -5.13 78.96
C GLN A 581 -1.75 -5.07 77.76
N ILE A 582 -0.44 -5.29 77.98
CA ILE A 582 0.55 -5.36 76.89
C ILE A 582 0.23 -6.54 75.97
N GLU A 583 -0.13 -7.69 76.53
CA GLU A 583 -0.44 -8.89 75.76
C GLU A 583 -1.73 -8.72 74.94
N GLU A 584 -2.75 -8.06 75.50
CA GLU A 584 -4.00 -7.73 74.79
C GLU A 584 -3.74 -6.83 73.57
N LEU A 585 -2.96 -5.75 73.73
CA LEU A 585 -2.59 -4.87 72.62
C LEU A 585 -1.72 -5.57 71.56
N ARG A 586 -0.86 -6.52 71.96
CA ARG A 586 -0.07 -7.34 71.02
C ARG A 586 -0.96 -8.26 70.19
N GLN A 587 -2.00 -8.83 70.79
CA GLN A 587 -2.99 -9.65 70.08
C GLN A 587 -3.82 -8.81 69.11
N GLU A 588 -4.21 -7.59 69.49
CA GLU A 588 -4.96 -6.69 68.61
C GLU A 588 -4.13 -6.27 67.37
N ILE A 589 -2.84 -5.99 67.55
CA ILE A 589 -1.90 -5.76 66.43
C ILE A 589 -1.80 -6.99 65.51
N LEU A 590 -1.81 -8.21 66.06
CA LEU A 590 -1.74 -9.44 65.27
C LEU A 590 -2.98 -9.59 64.36
N ILE A 591 -4.15 -9.25 64.91
CA ILE A 591 -5.42 -9.29 64.18
C ILE A 591 -5.44 -8.24 63.07
N LEU A 592 -5.01 -7.00 63.36
CA LEU A 592 -4.98 -5.91 62.38
C LEU A 592 -3.94 -6.10 61.27
N ARG A 593 -2.87 -6.85 61.55
CA ARG A 593 -1.87 -7.27 60.54
C ARG A 593 -2.31 -8.46 59.70
N GLY A 594 -3.50 -9.02 59.92
CA GLY A 594 -4.05 -10.10 59.11
C GLY A 594 -3.38 -11.47 59.30
N HIS A 595 -2.61 -11.68 60.36
CA HIS A 595 -1.94 -12.97 60.58
C HIS A 595 -2.90 -13.97 61.27
N LYS A 596 -3.59 -14.80 60.49
CA LYS A 596 -4.28 -15.99 61.01
C LYS A 596 -3.27 -17.11 61.28
N PRO A 597 -3.32 -17.81 62.44
CA PRO A 597 -2.56 -19.04 62.64
C PRO A 597 -3.18 -20.20 61.84
N TYR A 598 -2.33 -20.96 61.15
CA TYR A 598 -2.68 -22.02 60.20
C TYR A 598 -3.41 -23.23 60.82
N SER A 599 -4.51 -23.66 60.18
CA SER A 599 -4.95 -25.07 60.08
C SER A 599 -5.72 -25.25 58.76
N ASN A 600 -5.32 -26.23 57.94
CA ASN A 600 -5.79 -26.54 56.56
C ASN A 600 -6.92 -27.62 56.56
N PRO A 601 -7.61 -28.01 55.44
CA PRO A 601 -7.46 -27.65 53.99
C PRO A 601 -8.78 -27.43 53.16
N ILE A 602 -8.63 -27.15 51.83
CA ILE A 602 -9.60 -27.22 50.67
C ILE A 602 -10.52 -25.97 50.49
N SER A 603 -10.77 -25.31 49.35
CA SER A 603 -10.53 -25.43 47.88
C SER A 603 -10.73 -24.07 47.15
N PHE A 604 -9.97 -23.86 46.07
CA PHE A 604 -10.21 -23.10 44.80
C PHE A 604 -11.16 -21.88 44.71
N ASP A 605 -10.57 -20.72 44.38
CA ASP A 605 -10.78 -19.81 43.21
C ASP A 605 -10.23 -18.43 43.64
N GLY A 606 -9.27 -17.76 43.00
CA GLY A 606 -9.14 -17.41 41.59
C GLY A 606 -8.89 -15.89 41.55
N LEU A 607 -7.86 -15.46 40.81
CA LEU A 607 -7.41 -14.07 40.52
C LEU A 607 -6.36 -13.47 41.47
N ASP A 608 -5.08 -13.69 41.12
CA ASP A 608 -3.94 -12.93 41.62
C ASP A 608 -3.54 -11.87 40.57
N LEU A 609 -3.54 -10.60 41.00
CA LEU A 609 -2.94 -9.45 40.32
C LEU A 609 -1.76 -9.03 41.20
N SER A 610 -0.62 -9.69 41.07
CA SER A 610 0.61 -9.32 41.76
C SER A 610 1.36 -8.24 40.98
N SER A 611 1.18 -7.00 41.41
CA SER A 611 2.03 -5.85 41.10
C SER A 611 3.40 -5.97 41.78
N ARG A 612 4.41 -5.48 41.04
CA ARG A 612 5.84 -5.37 41.39
C ARG A 612 6.12 -4.19 42.36
N SER A 613 7.33 -4.22 42.95
CA SER A 613 8.14 -3.16 43.61
C SER A 613 8.04 -3.06 45.15
N GLY A 614 9.14 -2.87 45.90
CA GLY A 614 10.55 -2.65 45.56
C GLY A 614 11.43 -2.43 46.82
N HIS A 615 12.75 -2.37 46.62
CA HIS A 615 13.79 -1.58 47.34
C HIS A 615 15.14 -1.99 46.74
N GLU A 616 15.87 -1.13 46.02
CA GLU A 616 16.76 -0.03 46.47
C GLU A 616 17.99 -0.52 47.24
N ASP A 617 19.17 -0.30 46.66
CA ASP A 617 20.37 0.19 47.34
C ASP A 617 21.41 0.73 46.33
N GLU A 618 22.22 1.66 46.84
CA GLU A 618 22.97 2.76 46.20
C GLU A 618 24.29 2.45 45.44
N ASP A 619 24.68 3.46 44.65
CA ASP A 619 26.02 4.00 44.37
C ASP A 619 27.13 3.18 43.68
N SER A 620 27.45 3.58 42.44
CA SER A 620 28.75 4.22 42.08
C SER A 620 28.90 4.36 40.55
N LEU A 621 29.09 5.60 40.05
CA LEU A 621 29.63 5.88 38.69
C LEU A 621 31.18 5.84 38.75
N PRO A 622 31.90 5.47 37.66
CA PRO A 622 32.26 6.50 36.67
C PRO A 622 32.40 6.05 35.19
N SER A 623 32.06 7.02 34.32
CA SER A 623 32.80 7.54 33.13
C SER A 623 33.41 6.65 32.02
N SER A 624 33.08 7.09 30.79
CA SER A 624 33.71 6.97 29.46
C SER A 624 33.73 5.65 28.69
N ASP A 625 33.10 5.75 27.51
CA ASP A 625 33.54 5.30 26.19
C ASP A 625 34.22 3.92 26.08
N GLU A 626 33.48 2.97 25.51
CA GLU A 626 33.99 2.04 24.49
C GLU A 626 32.82 1.50 23.65
N GLU A 627 33.16 1.24 22.40
CA GLU A 627 32.31 0.99 21.25
C GLU A 627 31.61 -0.38 21.25
N LEU A 628 30.63 -0.48 20.35
CA LEU A 628 30.25 -1.66 19.56
C LEU A 628 30.59 -3.05 20.13
N LEU A 629 29.55 -3.85 20.39
CA LEU A 629 29.21 -5.10 19.68
C LEU A 629 28.31 -5.99 20.57
N THR A 630 27.05 -6.17 20.17
CA THR A 630 26.42 -7.50 20.03
C THR A 630 25.09 -7.35 19.32
N ARG A 631 25.13 -7.44 17.99
CA ARG A 631 24.00 -7.88 17.16
C ARG A 631 24.54 -9.03 16.31
N PRO A 632 23.82 -10.15 16.22
CA PRO A 632 23.14 -10.37 14.95
C PRO A 632 21.83 -11.14 15.10
N LEU A 633 20.76 -10.60 14.51
CA LEU A 633 19.65 -11.37 13.90
C LEU A 633 18.68 -10.48 13.08
N GLY A 634 19.01 -9.20 12.86
CA GLY A 634 18.11 -8.25 12.20
C GLY A 634 18.03 -8.32 10.69
N ALA A 635 18.68 -9.28 10.01
CA ALA A 635 18.70 -9.34 8.54
C ALA A 635 17.97 -10.56 7.93
N LEU A 636 17.40 -11.45 8.76
CA LEU A 636 16.63 -12.62 8.30
C LEU A 636 15.11 -12.46 8.46
N GLN A 637 14.65 -11.37 9.07
CA GLN A 637 13.23 -11.19 9.39
C GLN A 637 12.40 -10.66 8.20
N ASP A 638 13.03 -9.91 7.29
CA ASP A 638 12.34 -9.26 6.17
C ASP A 638 12.07 -10.19 4.97
N ALA A 639 12.73 -11.35 4.90
CA ALA A 639 12.52 -12.31 3.80
C ALA A 639 11.33 -13.25 4.05
N LEU A 640 10.86 -13.36 5.29
CA LEU A 640 9.82 -14.33 5.66
C LEU A 640 8.41 -13.72 5.80
N TYR A 641 8.27 -12.40 5.94
CA TYR A 641 6.95 -11.74 6.03
C TYR A 641 6.97 -10.27 5.58
N PRO A 642 6.37 -9.90 4.43
CA PRO A 642 5.86 -8.55 4.22
C PRO A 642 4.53 -8.41 4.98
N HIS A 643 4.45 -7.43 5.89
CA HIS A 643 3.24 -7.10 6.64
C HIS A 643 1.98 -7.02 5.76
N SER A 644 0.94 -7.78 6.12
CA SER A 644 -0.43 -7.58 5.63
C SER A 644 -1.42 -7.58 6.81
N PRO A 645 -2.39 -6.65 6.85
CA PRO A 645 -3.37 -6.54 7.93
C PRO A 645 -4.63 -7.35 7.59
N HIS A 646 -4.89 -8.45 8.29
CA HIS A 646 -6.20 -9.10 8.23
C HIS A 646 -6.71 -9.52 9.61
N LYS A 647 -7.59 -8.68 10.16
CA LYS A 647 -8.73 -9.15 10.94
C LYS A 647 -9.80 -9.60 9.94
N ALA A 648 -10.09 -10.89 9.89
CA ALA A 648 -11.35 -11.40 9.36
C ALA A 648 -11.82 -12.54 10.27
N CYS A 649 -12.92 -12.29 10.97
CA CYS A 649 -13.61 -13.24 11.82
C CYS A 649 -14.06 -14.46 11.00
N PHE A 650 -13.68 -15.66 11.43
CA PHE A 650 -14.42 -16.87 11.09
C PHE A 650 -15.67 -16.94 11.97
N LEU A 651 -16.81 -16.48 11.43
CA LEU A 651 -18.11 -16.81 12.00
C LEU A 651 -18.62 -18.12 11.38
N ARG A 652 -18.88 -19.08 12.27
CA ARG A 652 -19.55 -20.36 11.99
C ARG A 652 -21.05 -20.10 11.79
N PRO A 653 -21.75 -20.73 10.83
CA PRO A 653 -23.19 -20.53 10.68
C PRO A 653 -23.95 -21.23 11.82
N LEU A 654 -24.77 -20.48 12.56
CA LEU A 654 -25.82 -21.04 13.40
C LEU A 654 -26.94 -21.60 12.50
N ARG A 655 -27.38 -22.82 12.79
CA ARG A 655 -28.66 -23.37 12.34
C ARG A 655 -29.79 -22.64 13.08
N SER A 656 -30.66 -21.96 12.34
CA SER A 656 -32.00 -21.61 12.81
C SER A 656 -33.00 -22.55 12.15
N SER A 657 -33.54 -23.44 12.96
CA SER A 657 -34.84 -24.08 12.76
C SER A 657 -35.91 -23.00 12.81
N ASP A 658 -36.72 -22.87 11.76
CA ASP A 658 -38.11 -22.47 11.88
C ASP A 658 -38.92 -23.16 10.78
N SER A 659 -39.91 -23.89 11.28
CA SER A 659 -41.04 -24.50 10.60
C SER A 659 -42.03 -23.44 10.14
N GLU A 660 -42.54 -23.54 8.92
CA GLU A 660 -43.94 -23.22 8.64
C GLU A 660 -44.40 -23.82 7.30
N GLU A 661 -45.61 -24.36 7.35
CA GLU A 661 -46.43 -25.03 6.34
C GLU A 661 -46.67 -24.09 5.13
N GLY A 662 -46.65 -24.51 3.86
CA GLY A 662 -47.54 -25.49 3.25
C GLY A 662 -48.77 -24.81 2.63
N VAL A 663 -48.72 -24.35 1.37
CA VAL A 663 -49.89 -24.28 0.46
C VAL A 663 -49.43 -24.43 -1.00
N GLU A 664 -49.94 -25.47 -1.63
CA GLU A 664 -49.86 -25.79 -3.06
C GLU A 664 -50.77 -24.86 -3.89
N THR A 665 -50.32 -24.45 -5.09
CA THR A 665 -51.20 -24.33 -6.26
C THR A 665 -50.43 -24.59 -7.55
N ASN A 666 -50.93 -25.57 -8.31
CA ASN A 666 -50.51 -26.01 -9.63
C ASN A 666 -50.70 -24.96 -10.74
N GLY A 667 -49.86 -25.04 -11.78
CA GLY A 667 -50.07 -24.34 -13.05
C GLY A 667 -49.04 -24.75 -14.11
N ALA A 668 -49.31 -25.84 -14.81
CA ALA A 668 -48.54 -26.33 -15.96
C ALA A 668 -48.92 -25.57 -17.24
N THR A 669 -47.95 -25.30 -18.11
CA THR A 669 -48.09 -25.41 -19.58
C THR A 669 -46.71 -25.34 -20.24
N SER A 670 -46.40 -26.40 -20.99
CA SER A 670 -45.37 -26.48 -22.04
C SER A 670 -45.78 -25.64 -23.25
N ASP A 671 -44.80 -25.14 -24.02
CA ASP A 671 -44.68 -25.43 -25.47
C ASP A 671 -43.62 -24.55 -26.14
N THR A 672 -42.65 -25.24 -26.75
CA THR A 672 -41.61 -24.74 -27.65
C THR A 672 -42.08 -24.90 -29.11
N PRO A 673 -41.78 -23.97 -30.04
CA PRO A 673 -41.88 -24.23 -31.48
C PRO A 673 -40.50 -24.38 -32.18
N PRO A 674 -40.45 -24.99 -33.39
CA PRO A 674 -39.26 -25.66 -33.93
C PRO A 674 -38.52 -24.90 -35.05
N GLU A 675 -37.26 -25.27 -35.28
CA GLU A 675 -36.44 -24.96 -36.48
C GLU A 675 -36.86 -25.81 -37.70
N PRO A 676 -36.70 -25.29 -38.95
CA PRO A 676 -36.88 -26.06 -40.16
C PRO A 676 -35.55 -26.65 -40.69
N ALA A 677 -35.70 -27.78 -41.37
CA ALA A 677 -34.67 -28.58 -42.02
C ALA A 677 -34.12 -27.95 -43.32
N GLU A 678 -32.86 -28.25 -43.63
CA GLU A 678 -32.32 -28.25 -45.00
C GLU A 678 -31.79 -29.65 -45.33
N GLU A 679 -32.24 -30.15 -46.48
CA GLU A 679 -31.83 -31.37 -47.17
C GLU A 679 -30.54 -31.11 -47.96
N GLU A 680 -29.47 -31.89 -47.70
CA GLU A 680 -28.74 -32.76 -48.64
C GLU A 680 -27.53 -33.42 -47.96
#